data_AF-A0A3M1JER0-F1
#
_entry.id   AF-A0A3M1JER0-F1
#
_cell.length_a   1.000
_cell.length_b   1.000
_cell.length_c   1.000
_cell.angle_alpha   90.00
_cell.angle_beta   90.00
_cell.angle_gamma   90.00
#
_symmetry.space_group_name_H-M   'P 1'
#
loop_
_entity.id
_entity.type
_entity.pdbx_description
1 polymer ?
#
loop_
_entity_poly.entity_id
_entity_poly.type
_entity_poly.pdbx_seq_one_letter_code
_entity_poly.pdbx_strand_id
1 'polypeptide(L)'
;MQNQPPALNEAVAPLLYRELHKLLEQKDLPLATRAEAVYQLLQRIYHLATQREKLPFSTHFARMAYAGHKFNLPKALQYHIHQFRRRVRASAASTLESADLDLGFKATADLILGIWGVPPYEELAQALPRDWPHPMQEVAIVQYRPQARVLVLEDDPVTERLLVRDQAQPEQTVYVQYNVADRNEAFLPTIKLLRQVTGFPVTMKLLDVEVDTEGIYRPQAFVLEPDHLIDVSAVADAFQGAHTHPWGFLLKKFLAFDTSPALVLGHLANYFLDQLMTNPKVTFRDLIKDLFSLSPLAFCTFTDGQVRELMAKAQGHFVRLKQMVQQGFVQEGIRPEACYLEPAFFSEQYGLQGRLDLLYQDPSPEARHAIVELKSGRPFMPNIHGISPNHYIQTLLYDLLVRSAFGRKSNVGSYILYSGETERPLRFAPTIKAQQYEALQIRNQLVAIEYLLAQLGTDGKDLLAETDRLFGRLHPARFPQLKGFSLRDLKQFYEVYSRLSPRERSYFGAFAGFIAREHLLAKTGVQGEEQLNGLAGLWLDHPQDKEQNYQRLAELKLAVNQSQEKIPLLIFLRQAATNPLANFRVGDICVLFPNTPDGRGMLSHQVFKCTITALDAEQVTIRLRSQQFNPRIFQEQHLWNLEHDMLDGSFLAHYRGLFAWAQASP
;
A
#
# COMPACT_ATOMS: atom_id res chain seq x y z
N MET A 1 2.38 29.78 -4.70
CA MET A 1 2.17 30.49 -3.42
C MET A 1 2.12 29.45 -2.31
N GLN A 2 3.03 29.56 -1.34
CA GLN A 2 3.11 28.67 -0.18
C GLN A 2 1.84 28.83 0.67
N ASN A 3 0.99 27.81 0.72
CA ASN A 3 -0.02 27.68 1.76
C ASN A 3 0.72 27.36 3.06
N GLN A 4 1.16 28.38 3.80
CA GLN A 4 1.41 28.20 5.22
C GLN A 4 0.07 27.81 5.85
N PRO A 5 -0.04 26.64 6.50
CA PRO A 5 -1.25 26.31 7.23
C PRO A 5 -1.51 27.39 8.29
N PRO A 6 -2.77 27.81 8.51
CA PRO A 6 -3.09 28.78 9.55
C PRO A 6 -2.54 28.30 10.90
N ALA A 7 -1.92 29.21 11.64
CA ALA A 7 -1.26 28.93 12.91
C ALA A 7 -2.17 28.13 13.86
N LEU A 8 -1.55 27.24 14.65
CA LEU A 8 -2.26 26.57 15.74
C LEU A 8 -2.86 27.64 16.66
N ASN A 9 -4.05 27.36 17.21
CA ASN A 9 -4.64 28.28 18.17
C ASN A 9 -3.87 28.20 19.50
N GLU A 10 -3.03 29.20 19.77
CA GLU A 10 -2.21 29.29 20.98
C GLU A 10 -3.04 29.32 22.27
N ALA A 11 -4.31 29.79 22.20
CA ALA A 11 -5.21 29.80 23.34
C ALA A 11 -5.56 28.38 23.87
N VAL A 12 -5.21 27.32 23.14
CA VAL A 12 -5.39 25.93 23.58
C VAL A 12 -4.34 25.53 24.63
N ALA A 13 -3.11 26.05 24.54
CA ALA A 13 -2.02 25.65 25.43
C ALA A 13 -2.30 25.96 26.93
N PRO A 14 -2.78 27.17 27.31
CA PRO A 14 -3.15 27.46 28.70
C PRO A 14 -4.21 26.51 29.27
N LEU A 15 -5.17 26.08 28.44
CA LEU A 15 -6.20 25.11 28.86
C LEU A 15 -5.59 23.74 29.11
N LEU A 16 -4.68 23.29 28.26
CA LEU A 16 -3.97 22.01 28.43
C LEU A 16 -3.08 22.01 29.67
N TYR A 17 -2.36 23.11 29.93
CA TYR A 17 -1.57 23.28 31.16
C TYR A 17 -2.46 23.26 32.41
N ARG A 18 -3.63 23.92 32.36
CA ARG A 18 -4.59 23.88 33.48
C ARG A 18 -5.08 22.46 33.75
N GLU A 19 -5.36 21.66 32.72
CA GLU A 19 -5.73 20.25 32.89
C GLU A 19 -4.56 19.42 33.46
N LEU A 20 -3.33 19.66 33.00
CA LEU A 20 -2.14 19.01 33.55
C LEU A 20 -1.93 19.33 35.04
N HIS A 21 -2.12 20.60 35.42
CA HIS A 21 -1.98 21.06 36.81
C HIS A 21 -3.01 20.41 37.73
N LYS A 22 -4.28 20.31 37.30
CA LYS A 22 -5.31 19.59 38.06
C LYS A 22 -4.90 18.13 38.35
N LEU A 23 -4.31 17.44 37.37
CA LEU A 23 -3.84 16.06 37.56
C LEU A 23 -2.65 15.97 38.53
N LEU A 24 -1.82 17.02 38.57
CA LEU A 24 -0.69 17.14 39.50
C LEU A 24 -1.18 17.33 40.95
N GLU A 25 -2.25 18.12 41.14
CA GLU A 25 -2.85 18.40 42.46
C GLU A 25 -3.63 17.21 43.06
N GLN A 26 -4.12 16.28 42.24
CA GLN A 26 -4.88 15.09 42.67
C GLN A 26 -4.00 14.01 43.33
N LYS A 27 -3.30 14.34 44.41
CA LYS A 27 -2.38 13.44 45.12
C LYS A 27 -3.08 12.26 45.82
N ASP A 28 -4.39 12.38 46.05
CA ASP A 28 -5.19 11.36 46.74
C ASP A 28 -5.58 10.17 45.85
N LEU A 29 -5.43 10.31 44.52
CA LEU A 29 -5.72 9.23 43.58
C LEU A 29 -4.56 8.23 43.48
N PRO A 30 -4.86 6.93 43.25
CA PRO A 30 -3.83 5.93 42.98
C PRO A 30 -2.92 6.37 41.82
N LEU A 31 -1.63 6.06 41.96
CA LEU A 31 -0.60 6.45 40.99
C LEU A 31 -0.94 5.96 39.57
N ALA A 32 -1.39 4.71 39.43
CA ALA A 32 -1.82 4.15 38.15
C ALA A 32 -2.96 4.96 37.50
N THR A 33 -3.96 5.39 38.28
CA THR A 33 -5.08 6.20 37.79
C THR A 33 -4.60 7.56 37.29
N ARG A 34 -3.67 8.19 38.01
CA ARG A 34 -3.08 9.47 37.61
C ARG A 34 -2.23 9.33 36.36
N ALA A 35 -1.40 8.29 36.28
CA ALA A 35 -0.55 8.03 35.13
C ALA A 35 -1.38 7.77 33.86
N GLU A 36 -2.47 7.01 33.97
CA GLU A 36 -3.42 6.81 32.86
C GLU A 36 -4.10 8.13 32.45
N ALA A 37 -4.49 8.99 33.41
CA ALA A 37 -5.09 10.29 33.09
C ALA A 37 -4.11 11.23 32.38
N VAL A 38 -2.84 11.27 32.81
CA VAL A 38 -1.78 12.03 32.12
C VAL A 38 -1.54 11.47 30.73
N TYR A 39 -1.53 10.15 30.57
CA TYR A 39 -1.40 9.51 29.27
C TYR A 39 -2.58 9.83 28.34
N GLN A 40 -3.82 9.85 28.84
CA GLN A 40 -5.00 10.28 28.07
C GLN A 40 -4.91 11.75 27.63
N LEU A 41 -4.40 12.63 28.50
CA LEU A 41 -4.14 14.03 28.14
C LEU A 41 -3.10 14.13 27.03
N LEU A 42 -2.01 13.36 27.11
CA LEU A 42 -0.98 13.27 26.07
C LEU A 42 -1.58 12.79 24.74
N GLN A 43 -2.44 11.77 24.76
CA GLN A 43 -3.14 11.30 23.56
C GLN A 43 -4.03 12.39 22.96
N ARG A 44 -4.76 13.13 23.80
CA ARG A 44 -5.62 14.25 23.40
C ARG A 44 -4.81 15.39 22.79
N ILE A 45 -3.62 15.70 23.32
CA ILE A 45 -2.72 16.71 22.78
C ILE A 45 -2.35 16.38 21.33
N TYR A 46 -1.89 15.16 21.06
CA TYR A 46 -1.58 14.73 19.69
C TYR A 46 -2.82 14.78 18.79
N HIS A 47 -4.00 14.41 19.29
CA HIS A 47 -5.24 14.53 18.52
C HIS A 47 -5.54 15.98 18.15
N LEU A 48 -5.52 16.91 19.11
CA LEU A 48 -5.77 18.33 18.89
C LEU A 48 -4.75 18.97 17.93
N ALA A 49 -3.48 18.58 18.06
CA ALA A 49 -2.40 19.07 17.21
C ALA A 49 -2.50 18.54 15.76
N THR A 50 -3.20 17.43 15.55
CA THR A 50 -3.30 16.75 14.23
C THR A 50 -4.73 16.62 13.69
N GLN A 51 -5.72 17.30 14.30
CA GLN A 51 -7.12 17.18 13.89
C GLN A 51 -7.45 17.93 12.59
N ARG A 52 -6.72 19.02 12.28
CA ARG A 52 -7.02 19.88 11.13
C ARG A 52 -6.60 19.23 9.80
N GLU A 53 -5.62 18.34 9.90
CA GLU A 53 -4.97 17.63 8.82
C GLU A 53 -5.92 16.61 8.20
N LYS A 54 -6.84 16.06 9.02
CA LYS A 54 -7.80 15.03 8.62
C LYS A 54 -7.12 13.86 7.89
N LEU A 55 -5.88 13.59 8.26
CA LEU A 55 -5.09 12.49 7.74
C LEU A 55 -5.53 11.18 8.41
N PRO A 56 -5.63 10.07 7.65
CA PRO A 56 -5.86 8.77 8.26
C PRO A 56 -4.63 8.36 9.08
N PHE A 57 -4.86 7.97 10.34
CA PHE A 57 -3.88 7.32 11.20
C PHE A 57 -4.53 6.07 11.78
N SER A 58 -4.08 4.90 11.37
CA SER A 58 -4.50 3.59 11.88
C SER A 58 -4.05 3.34 13.32
N THR A 59 -2.94 3.94 13.74
CA THR A 59 -2.42 3.84 15.12
C THR A 59 -2.17 5.20 15.75
N HIS A 60 -2.24 5.25 17.09
CA HIS A 60 -1.84 6.45 17.83
C HIS A 60 -0.35 6.78 17.62
N PHE A 61 0.50 5.75 17.47
CA PHE A 61 1.92 5.93 17.21
C PHE A 61 2.19 6.61 15.86
N ALA A 62 1.51 6.21 14.77
CA ALA A 62 1.68 6.86 13.47
C ALA A 62 1.35 8.37 13.55
N ARG A 63 0.33 8.73 14.34
CA ARG A 63 0.00 10.13 14.63
C ARG A 63 1.11 10.84 15.42
N MET A 64 1.70 10.17 16.42
CA MET A 64 2.82 10.71 17.20
C MET A 64 4.05 10.95 16.31
N ALA A 65 4.44 9.98 15.48
CA ALA A 65 5.58 10.12 14.55
C ALA A 65 5.35 11.26 13.55
N TYR A 66 4.13 11.36 13.00
CA TYR A 66 3.76 12.49 12.15
C TYR A 66 3.89 13.83 12.87
N ALA A 67 3.35 13.94 14.09
CA ALA A 67 3.45 15.15 14.90
C ALA A 67 4.89 15.49 15.28
N GLY A 68 5.70 14.47 15.64
CA GLY A 68 7.13 14.61 15.93
C GLY A 68 7.87 15.28 14.79
N HIS A 69 7.67 14.79 13.57
CA HIS A 69 8.25 15.41 12.38
C HIS A 69 7.67 16.80 12.09
N LYS A 70 6.34 16.94 12.13
CA LYS A 70 5.64 18.18 11.78
C LYS A 70 6.03 19.37 12.67
N PHE A 71 6.11 19.14 13.97
CA PHE A 71 6.43 20.16 14.97
C PHE A 71 7.92 20.18 15.33
N ASN A 72 8.75 19.40 14.62
CA ASN A 72 10.18 19.27 14.86
C ASN A 72 10.51 18.96 16.34
N LEU A 73 9.76 18.03 16.93
CA LEU A 73 9.90 17.69 18.34
C LEU A 73 11.27 17.05 18.61
N PRO A 74 11.99 17.44 19.68
CA PRO A 74 13.30 16.86 20.00
C PRO A 74 13.24 15.33 20.16
N LYS A 75 14.25 14.61 19.66
CA LYS A 75 14.35 13.15 19.80
C LYS A 75 14.26 12.71 21.27
N ALA A 76 14.90 13.46 22.17
CA ALA A 76 14.82 13.22 23.61
C ALA A 76 13.38 13.29 24.13
N LEU A 77 12.59 14.29 23.73
CA LEU A 77 11.18 14.38 24.12
C LEU A 77 10.38 13.17 23.61
N GLN A 78 10.57 12.79 22.35
CA GLN A 78 9.90 11.63 21.75
C GLN A 78 10.25 10.31 22.46
N TYR A 79 11.52 10.13 22.83
CA TYR A 79 11.99 9.01 23.63
C TYR A 79 11.30 8.94 25.00
N HIS A 80 11.26 10.05 25.74
CA HIS A 80 10.65 10.10 27.07
C HIS A 80 9.13 9.88 27.04
N ILE A 81 8.44 10.43 26.05
CA ILE A 81 7.01 10.17 25.81
C ILE A 81 6.77 8.68 25.58
N HIS A 82 7.61 8.03 24.77
CA HIS A 82 7.50 6.60 24.52
C HIS A 82 7.78 5.77 25.79
N GLN A 83 8.82 6.10 26.56
CA GLN A 83 9.13 5.43 27.83
C GLN A 83 7.95 5.53 28.81
N PHE A 84 7.39 6.74 28.98
CA PHE A 84 6.21 6.94 29.81
C PHE A 84 5.04 6.07 29.34
N ARG A 85 4.72 6.08 28.04
CA ARG A 85 3.66 5.23 27.49
C ARG A 85 3.92 3.75 27.78
N ARG A 86 5.16 3.26 27.61
CA ARG A 86 5.49 1.85 27.89
C ARG A 86 5.23 1.49 29.35
N ARG A 87 5.66 2.34 30.29
CA ARG A 87 5.44 2.14 31.74
C ARG A 87 3.95 2.08 32.08
N VAL A 88 3.15 2.97 31.51
CA VAL A 88 1.68 2.99 31.69
C VAL A 88 1.00 1.76 31.07
N ARG A 89 1.50 1.26 29.93
CA ARG A 89 0.89 0.13 29.19
C ARG A 89 1.35 -1.25 29.64
N ALA A 90 2.57 -1.39 30.14
CA ALA A 90 3.16 -2.67 30.54
C ALA A 90 2.70 -3.13 31.93
N SER A 91 2.12 -2.24 32.73
CA SER A 91 1.79 -2.51 34.12
C SER A 91 0.44 -3.23 34.27
N ALA A 92 0.46 -4.40 34.91
CA ALA A 92 -0.51 -4.61 35.99
C ALA A 92 -0.22 -3.49 37.01
N ALA A 93 -1.23 -2.80 37.54
CA ALA A 93 -1.12 -1.52 38.27
C ALA A 93 -0.10 -1.44 39.45
N SER A 94 0.62 -2.52 39.77
CA SER A 94 1.54 -2.73 40.89
C SER A 94 3.02 -2.38 40.64
N THR A 95 3.45 -2.03 39.42
CA THR A 95 4.88 -1.77 39.10
C THR A 95 5.23 -0.32 38.73
N LEU A 96 4.27 0.62 38.84
CA LEU A 96 4.53 2.03 38.52
C LEU A 96 5.13 2.77 39.72
N GLU A 97 6.19 3.54 39.49
CA GLU A 97 6.87 4.35 40.50
C GLU A 97 6.53 5.84 40.37
N SER A 98 6.79 6.64 41.42
CA SER A 98 6.55 8.10 41.37
C SER A 98 7.34 8.78 40.25
N ALA A 99 8.56 8.29 39.99
CA ALA A 99 9.41 8.79 38.90
C ALA A 99 8.78 8.58 37.51
N ASP A 100 8.00 7.51 37.31
CA ASP A 100 7.28 7.28 36.05
C ASP A 100 6.18 8.34 35.84
N LEU A 101 5.52 8.76 36.92
CA LEU A 101 4.49 9.81 36.86
C LEU A 101 5.11 11.19 36.63
N ASP A 102 6.23 11.49 37.29
CA ASP A 102 7.02 12.70 37.09
C ASP A 102 7.50 12.82 35.63
N LEU A 103 7.98 11.71 35.05
CA LEU A 103 8.31 11.60 33.63
C LEU A 103 7.11 11.98 32.77
N GLY A 104 5.91 11.46 33.08
CA GLY A 104 4.68 11.77 32.37
C GLY A 104 4.30 13.26 32.41
N PHE A 105 4.39 13.89 33.59
CA PHE A 105 4.12 15.32 33.75
C PHE A 105 5.09 16.18 32.94
N LYS A 106 6.40 15.91 33.05
CA LYS A 106 7.42 16.64 32.30
C LYS A 106 7.27 16.44 30.79
N ALA A 107 7.09 15.20 30.35
CA ALA A 107 6.90 14.86 28.94
C ALA A 107 5.68 15.56 28.35
N THR A 108 4.58 15.63 29.10
CA THR A 108 3.35 16.28 28.66
C THR A 108 3.50 17.80 28.60
N ALA A 109 4.16 18.42 29.59
CA ALA A 109 4.43 19.85 29.58
C ALA A 109 5.33 20.26 28.42
N ASP A 110 6.44 19.53 28.21
CA ASP A 110 7.38 19.79 27.12
C ASP A 110 6.77 19.51 25.74
N LEU A 111 5.81 18.58 25.65
CA LEU A 111 5.02 18.37 24.43
C LEU A 111 4.12 19.57 24.12
N ILE A 112 3.46 20.16 25.12
CA ILE A 112 2.65 21.37 24.93
C ILE A 112 3.55 22.52 24.45
N LEU A 113 4.69 22.72 25.12
CA LEU A 113 5.70 23.71 24.71
C LEU A 113 6.21 23.44 23.28
N GLY A 114 6.54 22.20 22.94
CA GLY A 114 7.07 21.84 21.63
C GLY A 114 6.08 22.04 20.48
N ILE A 115 4.77 21.85 20.73
CA ILE A 115 3.73 22.00 19.69
C ILE A 115 3.25 23.44 19.55
N TRP A 116 3.03 24.16 20.66
CA TRP A 116 2.43 25.50 20.64
C TRP A 116 3.42 26.64 20.92
N GLY A 117 4.65 26.35 21.34
CA GLY A 117 5.65 27.37 21.68
C GLY A 117 5.33 28.18 22.94
N VAL A 118 4.29 27.81 23.68
CA VAL A 118 3.82 28.52 24.88
C VAL A 118 4.38 27.84 26.13
N PRO A 119 5.15 28.53 27.00
CA PRO A 119 5.65 27.95 28.24
C PRO A 119 4.54 27.75 29.29
N PRO A 120 4.72 26.84 30.26
CA PRO A 120 3.83 26.75 31.41
C PRO A 120 3.85 28.05 32.23
N TYR A 121 2.74 28.35 32.91
CA TYR A 121 2.70 29.45 33.88
C TYR A 121 3.53 29.12 35.12
N GLU A 122 3.96 30.15 35.84
CA GLU A 122 5.00 30.07 36.87
C GLU A 122 4.74 28.99 37.95
N GLU A 123 3.52 28.95 38.50
CA GLU A 123 3.13 27.96 39.51
C GLU A 123 3.31 26.51 39.01
N LEU A 124 2.84 26.22 37.80
CA LEU A 124 3.00 24.89 37.20
C LEU A 124 4.47 24.61 36.87
N ALA A 125 5.21 25.60 36.36
CA ALA A 125 6.63 25.44 36.06
C ALA A 125 7.45 25.08 37.29
N GLN A 126 7.12 25.63 38.47
CA GLN A 126 7.76 25.30 39.75
C GLN A 126 7.38 23.90 40.26
N ALA A 127 6.17 23.42 39.95
CA ALA A 127 5.68 22.11 40.36
C ALA A 127 6.17 20.94 39.47
N LEU A 128 6.62 21.23 38.25
CA LEU A 128 7.11 20.22 37.31
C LEU A 128 8.55 19.79 37.62
N PRO A 129 8.93 18.52 37.34
CA PRO A 129 10.32 18.09 37.42
C PRO A 129 11.23 18.93 36.51
N ARG A 130 12.42 19.30 36.99
CA ARG A 130 13.40 20.08 36.21
C ARG A 130 14.07 19.22 35.14
N ASP A 131 14.54 18.06 35.55
CA ASP A 131 15.26 17.11 34.71
C ASP A 131 14.38 15.92 34.34
N TRP A 132 14.75 15.25 33.24
CA TRP A 132 14.15 13.97 32.89
C TRP A 132 14.58 12.90 33.91
N PRO A 133 13.65 12.12 34.49
CA PRO A 133 13.99 11.13 35.53
C PRO A 133 14.97 10.03 35.10
N HIS A 134 15.09 9.79 33.79
CA HIS A 134 15.96 8.77 33.21
C HIS A 134 16.77 9.34 32.05
N PRO A 135 18.09 9.11 31.97
CA PRO A 135 18.88 9.54 30.82
C PRO A 135 18.49 8.75 29.57
N MET A 136 18.46 9.43 28.42
CA MET A 136 18.35 8.77 27.12
C MET A 136 19.64 8.01 26.84
N GLN A 137 19.54 6.71 26.62
CA GLN A 137 20.65 5.91 26.12
C GLN A 137 20.65 6.00 24.59
N GLU A 138 21.57 6.80 24.05
CA GLU A 138 21.80 6.80 22.60
C GLU A 138 22.54 5.53 22.20
N VAL A 139 21.98 4.84 21.21
CA VAL A 139 22.64 3.68 20.62
C VAL A 139 23.54 4.18 19.49
N ALA A 140 24.84 3.89 19.61
CA ALA A 140 25.81 4.26 18.58
C ALA A 140 25.58 3.42 17.31
N ILE A 141 25.45 4.11 16.18
CA ILE A 141 25.23 3.48 14.86
C ILE A 141 26.54 3.47 14.09
N VAL A 142 26.95 2.29 13.62
CA VAL A 142 28.21 2.10 12.89
C VAL A 142 28.00 1.83 11.40
N GLN A 143 26.81 1.37 11.00
CA GLN A 143 26.50 1.12 9.59
C GLN A 143 25.03 1.45 9.31
N TYR A 144 24.75 1.93 8.10
CA TYR A 144 23.40 2.08 7.56
C TYR A 144 23.26 1.23 6.30
N ARG A 145 22.16 0.48 6.20
CA ARG A 145 21.77 -0.29 5.03
C ARG A 145 20.39 0.20 4.55
N PRO A 146 20.25 0.58 3.27
CA PRO A 146 18.96 0.98 2.72
C PRO A 146 17.88 -0.09 2.93
N GLN A 147 18.25 -1.35 2.82
CA GLN A 147 17.38 -2.51 3.03
C GLN A 147 18.22 -3.74 3.39
N ALA A 148 17.57 -4.75 3.98
CA ALA A 148 18.11 -6.10 4.14
C ALA A 148 17.00 -7.12 3.90
N ARG A 149 17.29 -8.21 3.19
CA ARG A 149 16.36 -9.34 3.01
C ARG A 149 16.77 -10.43 3.97
N VAL A 150 15.87 -10.82 4.86
CA VAL A 150 16.19 -11.70 5.98
C VAL A 150 15.21 -12.87 6.07
N LEU A 151 15.71 -14.03 6.48
CA LEU A 151 14.89 -15.15 6.92
C LEU A 151 14.77 -15.06 8.44
N VAL A 152 13.56 -14.82 8.94
CA VAL A 152 13.28 -14.76 10.38
C VAL A 152 13.15 -16.17 10.91
N LEU A 153 13.95 -16.52 11.92
CA LEU A 153 14.03 -17.88 12.46
C LEU A 153 13.22 -18.05 13.74
N GLU A 154 13.29 -17.06 14.61
CA GLU A 154 12.60 -17.05 15.90
C GLU A 154 12.40 -15.61 16.37
N ASP A 155 11.55 -15.48 17.37
CA ASP A 155 11.24 -14.24 18.05
C ASP A 155 11.48 -14.44 19.55
N ASP A 156 12.14 -13.47 20.16
CA ASP A 156 12.32 -13.33 21.60
C ASP A 156 11.46 -12.16 22.11
N PRO A 157 10.26 -12.44 22.66
CA PRO A 157 9.39 -11.42 23.21
C PRO A 157 9.95 -10.70 24.45
N VAL A 158 10.90 -11.32 25.17
CA VAL A 158 11.46 -10.77 26.41
C VAL A 158 12.41 -9.62 26.09
N THR A 159 13.29 -9.82 25.11
CA THR A 159 14.23 -8.79 24.66
C THR A 159 13.72 -7.94 23.49
N GLU A 160 12.56 -8.30 22.93
CA GLU A 160 11.95 -7.69 21.76
C GLU A 160 12.83 -7.75 20.51
N ARG A 161 13.44 -8.92 20.30
CA ARG A 161 14.39 -9.19 19.21
C ARG A 161 13.90 -10.35 18.35
N LEU A 162 14.07 -10.23 17.05
CA LEU A 162 13.98 -11.36 16.12
C LEU A 162 15.39 -11.90 15.87
N LEU A 163 15.56 -13.22 15.90
CA LEU A 163 16.77 -13.84 15.35
C LEU A 163 16.54 -14.07 13.85
N VAL A 164 17.45 -13.58 13.02
CA VAL A 164 17.33 -13.67 11.57
C VAL A 164 18.63 -14.14 10.94
N ARG A 165 18.56 -14.66 9.71
CA ARG A 165 19.69 -14.77 8.79
C ARG A 165 19.55 -13.74 7.69
N ASP A 166 20.55 -12.90 7.50
CA ASP A 166 20.60 -11.96 6.37
C ASP A 166 21.04 -12.73 5.12
N GLN A 167 20.30 -12.59 4.02
CA GLN A 167 20.67 -13.22 2.74
C GLN A 167 22.04 -12.77 2.23
N ALA A 168 22.48 -11.56 2.57
CA ALA A 168 23.81 -11.08 2.23
C ALA A 168 24.93 -11.72 3.09
N GLN A 169 24.58 -12.31 4.23
CA GLN A 169 25.49 -12.94 5.20
C GLN A 169 24.86 -14.24 5.75
N PRO A 170 24.62 -15.26 4.90
CA PRO A 170 23.80 -16.41 5.24
C PRO A 170 24.41 -17.31 6.33
N GLU A 171 25.72 -17.22 6.51
CA GLU A 171 26.50 -18.00 7.50
C GLU A 171 26.29 -17.53 8.95
N GLN A 172 25.73 -16.33 9.14
CA GLN A 172 25.61 -15.71 10.47
C GLN A 172 24.16 -15.38 10.80
N THR A 173 23.80 -15.61 12.07
CA THR A 173 22.55 -15.09 12.62
C THR A 173 22.77 -13.72 13.22
N VAL A 174 21.82 -12.83 13.00
CA VAL A 174 21.83 -11.45 13.49
C VAL A 174 20.53 -11.19 14.25
N TYR A 175 20.59 -10.35 15.27
CA TYR A 175 19.39 -9.88 15.95
C TYR A 175 18.80 -8.65 15.26
N VAL A 176 17.47 -8.60 15.15
CA VAL A 176 16.72 -7.43 14.69
C VAL A 176 15.87 -6.92 15.86
N GLN A 177 16.13 -5.71 16.32
CA GLN A 177 15.35 -5.08 17.38
C GLN A 177 14.02 -4.55 16.80
N TYR A 178 12.90 -4.96 17.39
CA TYR A 178 11.59 -4.39 17.11
C TYR A 178 11.06 -3.59 18.31
N ASN A 179 9.91 -2.94 18.15
CA ASN A 179 9.28 -2.08 19.16
C ASN A 179 10.12 -0.86 19.57
N VAL A 180 10.91 -0.32 18.66
CA VAL A 180 11.74 0.85 18.91
C VAL A 180 10.92 2.13 18.69
N ALA A 181 10.93 3.01 19.69
CA ALA A 181 10.32 4.34 19.67
C ALA A 181 10.75 5.17 18.45
N ASP A 182 9.82 5.94 17.87
CA ASP A 182 10.07 6.80 16.69
C ASP A 182 10.73 6.06 15.52
N ARG A 183 10.56 4.73 15.48
CA ARG A 183 11.22 3.89 14.51
C ARG A 183 10.26 2.84 13.95
N ASN A 184 10.17 1.68 14.58
CA ASN A 184 9.48 0.52 14.04
C ASN A 184 8.35 -0.03 14.91
N GLU A 185 8.03 0.66 16.00
CA GLU A 185 6.91 0.31 16.87
C GLU A 185 5.55 0.24 16.13
N ALA A 186 5.36 1.03 15.06
CA ALA A 186 4.18 0.96 14.21
C ALA A 186 3.91 -0.48 13.68
N PHE A 187 4.96 -1.29 13.58
CA PHE A 187 4.92 -2.66 13.07
C PHE A 187 4.81 -3.72 14.17
N LEU A 188 4.55 -3.36 15.43
CA LEU A 188 4.15 -4.33 16.46
C LEU A 188 3.02 -5.27 16.01
N PRO A 189 1.99 -4.83 15.26
CA PRO A 189 1.01 -5.77 14.76
C PRO A 189 1.62 -6.76 13.76
N THR A 190 2.61 -6.37 12.94
CA THR A 190 3.34 -7.32 12.08
C THR A 190 4.04 -8.40 12.91
N ILE A 191 4.68 -8.05 14.02
CA ILE A 191 5.29 -9.04 14.92
C ILE A 191 4.24 -10.00 15.51
N LYS A 192 3.05 -9.50 15.84
CA LYS A 192 1.93 -10.37 16.26
C LYS A 192 1.47 -11.30 15.14
N LEU A 193 1.44 -10.83 13.89
CA LEU A 193 1.10 -11.67 12.73
C LEU A 193 2.13 -12.79 12.53
N LEU A 194 3.42 -12.51 12.70
CA LEU A 194 4.47 -13.54 12.65
C LEU A 194 4.16 -14.70 13.61
N ARG A 195 3.87 -14.37 14.87
CA ARG A 195 3.57 -15.36 15.93
C ARG A 195 2.30 -16.14 15.70
N GLN A 196 1.25 -15.48 15.21
CA GLN A 196 -0.11 -16.01 15.24
C GLN A 196 -0.58 -16.59 13.90
N VAL A 197 0.09 -16.21 12.80
CA VAL A 197 -0.38 -16.50 11.45
C VAL A 197 0.71 -17.17 10.63
N THR A 198 1.81 -16.49 10.32
CA THR A 198 2.79 -17.04 9.36
C THR A 198 3.70 -18.10 9.99
N GLY A 199 3.99 -17.98 11.29
CA GLY A 199 4.98 -18.83 11.94
C GLY A 199 6.41 -18.51 11.52
N PHE A 200 7.33 -19.41 11.84
CA PHE A 200 8.75 -19.36 11.47
C PHE A 200 9.17 -20.72 10.87
N PRO A 201 10.16 -20.74 9.95
CA PRO A 201 10.85 -19.58 9.39
C PRO A 201 9.98 -18.81 8.38
N VAL A 202 10.27 -17.52 8.18
CA VAL A 202 9.48 -16.66 7.29
C VAL A 202 10.32 -15.53 6.70
N THR A 203 10.07 -15.18 5.44
CA THR A 203 10.89 -14.17 4.75
C THR A 203 10.40 -12.76 5.07
N MET A 204 11.32 -11.84 5.28
CA MET A 204 11.00 -10.44 5.55
C MET A 204 12.00 -9.49 4.88
N LYS A 205 11.51 -8.37 4.35
CA LYS A 205 12.36 -7.23 3.99
C LYS A 205 12.38 -6.21 5.11
N LEU A 206 13.58 -5.83 5.53
CA LEU A 206 13.86 -4.75 6.45
C LEU A 206 14.18 -3.48 5.66
N LEU A 207 13.61 -2.35 6.05
CA LEU A 207 13.82 -1.06 5.37
C LEU A 207 14.51 -0.06 6.29
N ASP A 208 15.43 0.72 5.73
CA ASP A 208 16.19 1.78 6.41
C ASP A 208 16.82 1.28 7.72
N VAL A 209 17.73 0.30 7.57
CA VAL A 209 18.32 -0.47 8.66
C VAL A 209 19.56 0.24 9.18
N GLU A 210 19.51 0.67 10.43
CA GLU A 210 20.72 1.04 11.16
C GLU A 210 21.28 -0.20 11.86
N VAL A 211 22.60 -0.33 11.89
CA VAL A 211 23.32 -1.39 12.60
C VAL A 211 24.11 -0.73 13.72
N ASP A 212 23.89 -1.21 14.94
CA ASP A 212 24.60 -0.69 16.11
C ASP A 212 25.97 -1.36 16.31
N THR A 213 26.71 -0.89 17.32
CA THR A 213 28.05 -1.41 17.67
C THR A 213 28.06 -2.89 18.04
N GLU A 214 26.92 -3.47 18.43
CA GLU A 214 26.77 -4.91 18.73
C GLU A 214 26.38 -5.72 17.47
N GLY A 215 26.23 -5.06 16.33
CA GLY A 215 25.78 -5.69 15.08
C GLY A 215 24.27 -5.89 15.00
N ILE A 216 23.48 -5.36 15.94
CA ILE A 216 22.02 -5.53 15.97
C ILE A 216 21.38 -4.61 14.94
N TYR A 217 20.45 -5.17 14.17
CA TYR A 217 19.71 -4.45 13.14
C TYR A 217 18.53 -3.70 13.74
N ARG A 218 18.40 -2.43 13.38
CA ARG A 218 17.35 -1.50 13.83
C ARG A 218 16.66 -0.90 12.61
N PRO A 219 15.74 -1.63 11.96
CA PRO A 219 15.01 -1.16 10.79
C PRO A 219 13.97 -0.11 11.17
N GLN A 220 13.57 0.73 10.21
CA GLN A 220 12.40 1.62 10.32
C GLN A 220 11.09 0.87 10.02
N ALA A 221 11.12 -0.06 9.08
CA ALA A 221 9.93 -0.78 8.63
C ALA A 221 10.20 -2.24 8.28
N PHE A 222 9.12 -3.02 8.32
CA PHE A 222 9.11 -4.45 8.05
C PHE A 222 8.10 -4.76 6.94
N VAL A 223 8.51 -5.55 5.94
CA VAL A 223 7.64 -6.07 4.88
C VAL A 223 7.67 -7.59 4.96
N LEU A 224 6.56 -8.17 5.43
CA LEU A 224 6.40 -9.60 5.67
C LEU A 224 6.11 -10.35 4.36
N GLU A 225 6.84 -11.40 4.00
CA GLU A 225 6.63 -12.13 2.74
C GLU A 225 6.66 -11.16 1.53
N PRO A 226 7.80 -10.51 1.28
CA PRO A 226 7.95 -9.46 0.25
C PRO A 226 7.63 -9.93 -1.17
N ASP A 227 7.69 -11.23 -1.44
CA ASP A 227 7.42 -11.77 -2.79
C ASP A 227 5.94 -11.95 -3.08
N HIS A 228 5.10 -11.95 -2.04
CA HIS A 228 3.65 -11.94 -2.21
C HIS A 228 3.19 -10.53 -2.59
N LEU A 229 3.23 -10.18 -3.88
CA LEU A 229 2.84 -8.84 -4.31
C LEU A 229 1.33 -8.60 -4.10
N ILE A 230 1.02 -7.50 -3.39
CA ILE A 230 -0.34 -7.01 -3.19
C ILE A 230 -0.55 -5.76 -4.06
N ASP A 231 -1.72 -5.66 -4.70
CA ASP A 231 -2.09 -4.47 -5.47
C ASP A 231 -2.18 -3.24 -4.56
N VAL A 232 -1.61 -2.13 -5.02
CA VAL A 232 -1.68 -0.84 -4.32
C VAL A 232 -3.13 -0.44 -3.99
N SER A 233 -4.07 -0.68 -4.91
CA SER A 233 -5.49 -0.38 -4.70
C SER A 233 -6.11 -1.19 -3.55
N ALA A 234 -5.70 -2.45 -3.37
CA ALA A 234 -6.18 -3.29 -2.27
C ALA A 234 -5.74 -2.76 -0.90
N VAL A 235 -4.50 -2.28 -0.79
CA VAL A 235 -3.98 -1.65 0.43
C VAL A 235 -4.68 -0.31 0.68
N ALA A 236 -4.80 0.53 -0.35
CA ALA A 236 -5.43 1.84 -0.25
C ALA A 236 -6.91 1.75 0.18
N ASP A 237 -7.65 0.77 -0.34
CA ASP A 237 -9.07 0.54 -0.02
C ASP A 237 -9.33 0.15 1.43
N ALA A 238 -8.30 -0.31 2.15
CA ALA A 238 -8.41 -0.56 3.59
C ALA A 238 -8.53 0.74 4.39
N PHE A 239 -8.21 1.92 3.83
CA PHE A 239 -8.31 3.21 4.52
C PHE A 239 -9.66 3.88 4.26
N GLN A 240 -10.55 3.87 5.25
CA GLN A 240 -11.91 4.39 5.16
C GLN A 240 -12.13 5.54 6.15
N GLY A 241 -12.01 6.78 5.66
CA GLY A 241 -12.12 7.95 6.52
C GLY A 241 -10.97 8.01 7.52
N ALA A 242 -11.29 8.06 8.82
CA ALA A 242 -10.31 8.06 9.92
C ALA A 242 -9.94 6.65 10.42
N HIS A 243 -10.46 5.59 9.81
CA HIS A 243 -10.29 4.22 10.26
C HIS A 243 -9.67 3.34 9.18
N THR A 244 -9.08 2.22 9.59
CA THR A 244 -8.68 1.15 8.67
C THR A 244 -9.61 -0.06 8.83
N HIS A 245 -9.87 -0.76 7.73
CA HIS A 245 -10.65 -1.99 7.69
C HIS A 245 -10.00 -3.06 6.80
N PRO A 246 -8.89 -3.68 7.26
CA PRO A 246 -8.20 -4.73 6.50
C PRO A 246 -9.09 -5.94 6.19
N TRP A 247 -10.03 -6.29 7.08
CA TRP A 247 -10.99 -7.38 6.84
C TRP A 247 -11.93 -7.14 5.64
N GLY A 248 -12.07 -5.89 5.19
CA GLY A 248 -12.78 -5.57 3.94
C GLY A 248 -12.11 -6.20 2.71
N PHE A 249 -10.80 -6.46 2.77
CA PHE A 249 -10.07 -7.20 1.74
C PHE A 249 -10.59 -8.63 1.59
N LEU A 250 -10.78 -9.34 2.71
CA LEU A 250 -11.37 -10.69 2.71
C LEU A 250 -12.78 -10.66 2.14
N LEU A 251 -13.63 -9.75 2.62
CA LEU A 251 -15.00 -9.60 2.18
C LEU A 251 -15.11 -9.42 0.66
N LYS A 252 -14.29 -8.53 0.09
CA LYS A 252 -14.29 -8.21 -1.35
C LYS A 252 -13.96 -9.39 -2.27
N LYS A 253 -13.28 -10.43 -1.78
CA LYS A 253 -13.00 -11.65 -2.57
C LYS A 253 -14.28 -12.39 -2.96
N PHE A 254 -15.29 -12.37 -2.09
CA PHE A 254 -16.51 -13.16 -2.25
C PHE A 254 -17.64 -12.39 -2.93
N LEU A 255 -17.65 -11.06 -2.85
CA LEU A 255 -18.74 -10.26 -3.40
C LEU A 255 -18.68 -10.19 -4.92
N ALA A 256 -19.87 -10.19 -5.53
CA ALA A 256 -20.06 -10.00 -6.96
C ALA A 256 -19.52 -8.64 -7.43
N PHE A 257 -19.05 -8.61 -8.67
CA PHE A 257 -18.67 -7.35 -9.32
C PHE A 257 -19.88 -6.81 -10.08
N ASP A 258 -20.60 -5.87 -9.46
CA ASP A 258 -21.73 -5.20 -10.09
C ASP A 258 -21.26 -3.99 -10.89
N THR A 259 -21.62 -3.95 -12.18
CA THR A 259 -21.31 -2.78 -13.00
C THR A 259 -22.31 -1.67 -12.70
N SER A 260 -21.80 -0.45 -12.47
CA SER A 260 -22.63 0.73 -12.16
C SER A 260 -22.30 1.88 -13.12
N PRO A 261 -23.22 2.85 -13.30
CA PRO A 261 -22.94 4.04 -14.10
C PRO A 261 -21.69 4.80 -13.62
N ALA A 262 -21.40 4.79 -12.32
CA ALA A 262 -20.20 5.42 -11.77
C ALA A 262 -18.90 4.71 -12.17
N LEU A 263 -18.90 3.37 -12.20
CA LEU A 263 -17.75 2.58 -12.66
C LEU A 263 -17.51 2.81 -14.15
N VAL A 264 -18.57 2.76 -14.97
CA VAL A 264 -18.47 3.05 -16.40
C VAL A 264 -17.96 4.46 -16.63
N LEU A 265 -18.46 5.47 -15.90
CA LEU A 265 -17.96 6.84 -15.99
C LEU A 265 -16.45 6.95 -15.66
N GLY A 266 -15.98 6.17 -14.68
CA GLY A 266 -14.55 6.05 -14.37
C GLY A 266 -13.74 5.50 -15.54
N HIS A 267 -14.18 4.39 -16.14
CA HIS A 267 -13.54 3.82 -17.31
C HIS A 267 -13.53 4.79 -18.50
N LEU A 268 -14.65 5.48 -18.76
CA LEU A 268 -14.73 6.50 -19.81
C LEU A 268 -13.78 7.67 -19.54
N ALA A 269 -13.62 8.10 -18.29
CA ALA A 269 -12.70 9.18 -17.94
C ALA A 269 -11.23 8.80 -18.20
N ASN A 270 -10.80 7.58 -17.86
CA ASN A 270 -9.48 7.06 -18.23
C ASN A 270 -9.30 7.03 -19.75
N TYR A 271 -10.27 6.46 -20.46
CA TYR A 271 -10.25 6.45 -21.92
C TYR A 271 -10.14 7.87 -22.53
N PHE A 272 -10.88 8.85 -21.99
CA PHE A 272 -10.76 10.24 -22.46
C PHE A 272 -9.38 10.81 -22.23
N LEU A 273 -8.77 10.57 -21.07
CA LEU A 273 -7.40 11.01 -20.80
C LEU A 273 -6.45 10.42 -21.85
N ASP A 274 -6.54 9.12 -22.12
CA ASP A 274 -5.68 8.44 -23.11
C ASP A 274 -5.84 9.01 -24.52
N GLN A 275 -7.09 9.20 -24.96
CA GLN A 275 -7.38 9.77 -26.28
C GLN A 275 -6.92 11.23 -26.38
N LEU A 276 -7.07 12.03 -25.33
CA LEU A 276 -6.65 13.42 -25.32
C LEU A 276 -5.14 13.60 -25.26
N MET A 277 -4.43 12.71 -24.56
CA MET A 277 -2.97 12.68 -24.55
C MET A 277 -2.43 12.31 -25.94
N THR A 278 -3.08 11.37 -26.62
CA THR A 278 -2.72 10.95 -27.99
C THR A 278 -3.08 12.00 -29.05
N ASN A 279 -4.30 12.54 -28.99
CA ASN A 279 -4.78 13.56 -29.90
C ASN A 279 -5.53 14.66 -29.13
N PRO A 280 -4.84 15.73 -28.71
CA PRO A 280 -5.46 16.83 -27.96
C PRO A 280 -6.57 17.58 -28.70
N LYS A 281 -6.71 17.36 -30.02
CA LYS A 281 -7.73 18.01 -30.86
C LYS A 281 -9.03 17.22 -30.95
N VAL A 282 -9.04 15.93 -30.57
CA VAL A 282 -10.24 15.08 -30.63
C VAL A 282 -11.43 15.75 -29.93
N THR A 283 -12.63 15.53 -30.45
CA THR A 283 -13.86 16.04 -29.86
C THR A 283 -14.64 14.92 -29.17
N PHE A 284 -15.50 15.28 -28.22
CA PHE A 284 -16.38 14.31 -27.57
C PHE A 284 -17.21 13.53 -28.59
N ARG A 285 -17.72 14.21 -29.62
CA ARG A 285 -18.56 13.62 -30.67
C ARG A 285 -17.83 12.54 -31.47
N ASP A 286 -16.54 12.72 -31.72
CA ASP A 286 -15.72 11.73 -32.43
C ASP A 286 -15.65 10.42 -31.65
N LEU A 287 -15.62 10.49 -30.32
CA LEU A 287 -15.44 9.35 -29.43
C LEU A 287 -16.74 8.60 -29.09
N ILE A 288 -17.92 9.22 -29.23
CA ILE A 288 -19.21 8.67 -28.76
C ILE A 288 -19.42 7.21 -29.20
N LYS A 289 -19.12 6.88 -30.47
CA LYS A 289 -19.32 5.53 -31.01
C LYS A 289 -18.40 4.51 -30.33
N ASP A 290 -17.16 4.88 -30.07
CA ASP A 290 -16.21 4.03 -29.37
C ASP A 290 -16.64 3.81 -27.91
N LEU A 291 -17.25 4.81 -27.25
CA LEU A 291 -17.67 4.69 -25.84
C LEU A 291 -18.61 3.50 -25.59
N PHE A 292 -19.58 3.27 -26.47
CA PHE A 292 -20.49 2.12 -26.36
C PHE A 292 -19.76 0.79 -26.55
N SER A 293 -18.73 0.77 -27.39
CA SER A 293 -17.92 -0.42 -27.66
C SER A 293 -16.95 -0.76 -26.51
N LEU A 294 -16.64 0.20 -25.63
CA LEU A 294 -15.76 -0.03 -24.48
C LEU A 294 -16.40 -0.90 -23.39
N SER A 295 -17.72 -0.85 -23.23
CA SER A 295 -18.42 -1.61 -22.18
C SER A 295 -19.83 -2.04 -22.62
N PRO A 296 -19.97 -2.77 -23.74
CA PRO A 296 -21.27 -3.05 -24.35
C PRO A 296 -22.21 -3.79 -23.40
N LEU A 297 -21.70 -4.82 -22.70
CA LEU A 297 -22.48 -5.58 -21.73
C LEU A 297 -22.96 -4.74 -20.55
N ALA A 298 -22.15 -3.77 -20.09
CA ALA A 298 -22.54 -2.86 -19.03
C ALA A 298 -23.73 -1.99 -19.45
N PHE A 299 -23.66 -1.41 -20.66
CA PHE A 299 -24.73 -0.59 -21.20
C PHE A 299 -26.04 -1.37 -21.35
N CYS A 300 -25.99 -2.67 -21.67
CA CYS A 300 -27.17 -3.53 -21.73
C CYS A 300 -27.88 -3.68 -20.37
N THR A 301 -27.21 -3.39 -19.24
CA THR A 301 -27.81 -3.45 -17.90
C THR A 301 -28.42 -2.12 -17.44
N PHE A 302 -28.24 -1.05 -18.21
CA PHE A 302 -28.71 0.29 -17.85
C PHE A 302 -29.99 0.65 -18.61
N THR A 303 -30.84 1.43 -17.95
CA THR A 303 -32.00 2.06 -18.60
C THR A 303 -31.57 3.22 -19.51
N ASP A 304 -32.36 3.55 -20.53
CA ASP A 304 -32.13 4.71 -21.40
C ASP A 304 -31.89 6.02 -20.63
N GLY A 305 -32.62 6.22 -19.53
CA GLY A 305 -32.45 7.39 -18.67
C GLY A 305 -31.07 7.44 -18.03
N GLN A 306 -30.59 6.31 -17.49
CA GLN A 306 -29.24 6.21 -16.91
C GLN A 306 -28.16 6.42 -17.96
N VAL A 307 -28.33 5.90 -19.18
CA VAL A 307 -27.38 6.10 -20.28
C VAL A 307 -27.31 7.59 -20.68
N ARG A 308 -28.45 8.27 -20.82
CA ARG A 308 -28.46 9.72 -21.14
C ARG A 308 -27.78 10.55 -20.07
N GLU A 309 -28.05 10.27 -18.79
CA GLU A 309 -27.41 10.96 -17.66
C GLU A 309 -25.89 10.70 -17.63
N LEU A 310 -25.49 9.45 -17.84
CA LEU A 310 -24.08 9.05 -17.93
C LEU A 310 -23.35 9.79 -19.05
N MET A 311 -23.94 9.87 -20.25
CA MET A 311 -23.35 10.58 -21.39
C MET A 311 -23.22 12.09 -21.12
N ALA A 312 -24.24 12.71 -20.52
CA ALA A 312 -24.18 14.12 -20.13
C ALA A 312 -23.05 14.38 -19.12
N LYS A 313 -22.90 13.52 -18.11
CA LYS A 313 -21.79 13.58 -17.16
C LYS A 313 -20.45 13.38 -17.88
N ALA A 314 -20.33 12.34 -18.70
CA ALA A 314 -19.12 12.01 -19.45
C ALA A 314 -18.61 13.17 -20.31
N GLN A 315 -19.51 13.92 -20.96
CA GLN A 315 -19.14 15.12 -21.71
C GLN A 315 -18.48 16.18 -20.82
N GLY A 316 -19.00 16.40 -19.61
CA GLY A 316 -18.39 17.31 -18.64
C GLY A 316 -16.98 16.86 -18.22
N HIS A 317 -16.78 15.56 -18.00
CA HIS A 317 -15.45 15.00 -17.71
C HIS A 317 -14.49 15.22 -18.88
N PHE A 318 -14.93 14.93 -20.10
CA PHE A 318 -14.14 15.13 -21.31
C PHE A 318 -13.63 16.58 -21.45
N VAL A 319 -14.51 17.58 -21.28
CA VAL A 319 -14.14 19.00 -21.38
C VAL A 319 -13.07 19.37 -20.35
N ARG A 320 -13.23 18.93 -19.10
CA ARG A 320 -12.27 19.23 -18.02
C ARG A 320 -10.92 18.54 -18.24
N LEU A 321 -10.94 17.27 -18.68
CA LEU A 321 -9.73 16.55 -19.04
C LEU A 321 -9.00 17.20 -20.22
N LYS A 322 -9.74 17.67 -21.24
CA LYS A 322 -9.16 18.40 -22.38
C LYS A 322 -8.46 19.67 -21.93
N GLN A 323 -9.07 20.44 -21.04
CA GLN A 323 -8.44 21.62 -20.43
C GLN A 323 -7.19 21.25 -19.61
N MET A 324 -7.25 20.16 -18.85
CA MET A 324 -6.11 19.68 -18.05
C MET A 324 -4.91 19.29 -18.93
N VAL A 325 -5.15 18.51 -19.99
CA VAL A 325 -4.10 18.09 -20.93
C VAL A 325 -3.49 19.29 -21.68
N GLN A 326 -4.33 20.23 -22.11
CA GLN A 326 -3.87 21.37 -22.92
C GLN A 326 -3.16 22.46 -22.09
N GLN A 327 -3.53 22.65 -20.83
CA GLN A 327 -3.07 23.79 -20.02
C GLN A 327 -2.69 23.39 -18.59
N GLY A 328 -3.50 22.59 -17.92
CA GLY A 328 -3.34 22.30 -16.49
C GLY A 328 -2.05 21.56 -16.13
N PHE A 329 -1.64 20.55 -16.91
CA PHE A 329 -0.39 19.82 -16.65
C PHE A 329 0.85 20.71 -16.78
N VAL A 330 0.88 21.59 -17.79
CA VAL A 330 2.01 22.49 -18.03
C VAL A 330 2.21 23.45 -16.85
N GLN A 331 1.13 23.88 -16.18
CA GLN A 331 1.21 24.73 -14.98
C GLN A 331 1.95 24.07 -13.80
N GLU A 332 1.92 22.73 -13.72
CA GLU A 332 2.66 21.95 -12.72
C GLU A 332 4.04 21.50 -13.22
N GLY A 333 4.45 21.94 -14.41
CA GLY A 333 5.70 21.51 -15.06
C GLY A 333 5.65 20.07 -15.59
N ILE A 334 4.45 19.53 -15.87
CA ILE A 334 4.23 18.22 -16.47
C ILE A 334 4.02 18.42 -17.98
N ARG A 335 4.95 17.94 -18.79
CA ARG A 335 4.86 18.00 -20.26
C ARG A 335 4.17 16.75 -20.81
N PRO A 336 3.01 16.85 -21.49
CA PRO A 336 2.27 15.69 -21.97
C PRO A 336 3.10 14.71 -22.81
N GLU A 337 3.99 15.20 -23.66
CA GLU A 337 4.86 14.40 -24.54
C GLU A 337 5.87 13.51 -23.80
N ALA A 338 6.17 13.82 -22.53
CA ALA A 338 7.06 13.04 -21.68
C ALA A 338 6.29 12.21 -20.64
N CYS A 339 4.98 12.04 -20.83
CA CYS A 339 4.13 11.19 -20.00
C CYS A 339 4.01 9.78 -20.57
N TYR A 340 3.84 8.82 -19.68
CA TYR A 340 3.53 7.42 -19.95
C TYR A 340 2.16 7.12 -19.35
N LEU A 341 1.32 6.41 -20.11
CA LEU A 341 -0.04 6.05 -19.71
C LEU A 341 -0.09 4.59 -19.26
N GLU A 342 -0.87 4.34 -18.23
CA GLU A 342 -1.04 3.01 -17.62
C GLU A 342 0.28 2.26 -17.27
N PRO A 343 1.37 2.91 -16.79
CA PRO A 343 2.60 2.18 -16.51
C PRO A 343 2.45 1.28 -15.28
N ALA A 344 2.91 0.04 -15.40
CA ALA A 344 2.86 -0.97 -14.34
C ALA A 344 4.24 -1.23 -13.75
N PHE A 345 4.27 -1.49 -12.43
CA PHE A 345 5.50 -1.73 -11.67
C PHE A 345 5.34 -2.87 -10.68
N PHE A 346 6.43 -3.60 -10.47
CA PHE A 346 6.59 -4.60 -9.41
C PHE A 346 7.64 -4.13 -8.40
N SER A 347 7.44 -4.46 -7.13
CA SER A 347 8.42 -4.12 -6.08
C SER A 347 8.44 -5.18 -4.98
N GLU A 348 9.39 -6.11 -5.07
CA GLU A 348 9.72 -7.02 -3.96
C GLU A 348 10.33 -6.26 -2.76
N GLN A 349 10.77 -5.01 -2.94
CA GLN A 349 11.20 -4.18 -1.81
C GLN A 349 10.03 -3.88 -0.86
N TYR A 350 8.83 -3.65 -1.38
CA TYR A 350 7.64 -3.27 -0.61
C TYR A 350 6.54 -4.34 -0.61
N GLY A 351 6.72 -5.42 -1.38
CA GLY A 351 5.70 -6.44 -1.60
C GLY A 351 4.45 -5.89 -2.26
N LEU A 352 4.64 -5.00 -3.22
CA LEU A 352 3.59 -4.27 -3.91
C LEU A 352 3.71 -4.41 -5.42
N GLN A 353 2.56 -4.37 -6.08
CA GLN A 353 2.44 -4.12 -7.51
C GLN A 353 1.39 -3.05 -7.76
N GLY A 354 1.48 -2.34 -8.88
CA GLY A 354 0.52 -1.29 -9.19
C GLY A 354 0.62 -0.80 -10.61
N ARG A 355 -0.51 -0.27 -11.09
CA ARG A 355 -0.64 0.38 -12.39
C ARG A 355 -1.10 1.82 -12.15
N LEU A 356 -0.26 2.78 -12.53
CA LEU A 356 -0.57 4.20 -12.41
C LEU A 356 -1.43 4.61 -13.61
N ASP A 357 -2.23 5.67 -13.49
CA ASP A 357 -2.93 6.21 -14.67
C ASP A 357 -1.95 6.99 -15.58
N LEU A 358 -1.11 7.85 -14.99
CA LEU A 358 -0.11 8.64 -15.73
C LEU A 358 1.18 8.85 -14.91
N LEU A 359 2.32 8.60 -15.56
CA LEU A 359 3.66 8.91 -15.05
C LEU A 359 4.37 9.89 -15.99
N TYR A 360 4.76 11.05 -15.47
CA TYR A 360 5.68 11.97 -16.13
C TYR A 360 7.11 11.63 -15.75
N GLN A 361 8.00 11.57 -16.74
CA GLN A 361 9.44 11.42 -16.52
C GLN A 361 10.19 12.50 -17.28
N ASP A 362 10.84 13.40 -16.56
CA ASP A 362 11.66 14.43 -17.20
C ASP A 362 12.93 13.79 -17.83
N PRO A 363 13.18 13.97 -19.14
CA PRO A 363 14.42 13.54 -19.78
C PRO A 363 15.71 14.16 -19.22
N SER A 364 15.60 15.28 -18.50
CA SER A 364 16.76 16.07 -18.09
C SER A 364 17.58 15.41 -16.96
N PRO A 365 18.86 15.80 -16.78
CA PRO A 365 19.72 15.27 -15.71
C PRO A 365 19.18 15.49 -14.28
N GLU A 366 18.32 16.49 -14.09
CA GLU A 366 17.62 16.77 -12.83
C GLU A 366 16.27 16.03 -12.74
N ALA A 367 16.23 14.78 -13.22
CA ALA A 367 15.04 13.98 -13.53
C ALA A 367 13.94 14.07 -12.45
N ARG A 368 13.01 15.00 -12.65
CA ARG A 368 11.76 15.10 -11.91
C ARG A 368 10.78 14.10 -12.49
N HIS A 369 10.16 13.34 -11.60
CA HIS A 369 9.05 12.46 -11.93
C HIS A 369 7.75 13.09 -11.39
N ALA A 370 6.63 12.81 -12.04
CA ALA A 370 5.34 13.11 -11.45
C ALA A 370 4.32 12.01 -11.70
N ILE A 371 3.52 11.71 -10.68
CA ILE A 371 2.45 10.72 -10.73
C ILE A 371 1.14 11.49 -10.75
N VAL A 372 0.24 11.14 -11.68
CA VAL A 372 -1.13 11.66 -11.70
C VAL A 372 -2.09 10.48 -11.66
N GLU A 373 -2.84 10.36 -10.57
CA GLU A 373 -3.93 9.38 -10.42
C GLU A 373 -5.27 10.03 -10.77
N LEU A 374 -6.03 9.45 -11.70
CA LEU A 374 -7.32 9.95 -12.15
C LEU A 374 -8.47 9.35 -11.33
N LYS A 375 -9.36 10.22 -10.85
CA LYS A 375 -10.61 9.85 -10.18
C LYS A 375 -11.79 10.56 -10.82
N SER A 376 -12.85 9.82 -11.14
CA SER A 376 -14.09 10.36 -11.71
C SER A 376 -15.07 10.84 -10.63
N GLY A 377 -15.08 10.18 -9.46
CA GLY A 377 -15.95 10.56 -8.33
C GLY A 377 -15.48 11.84 -7.63
N ARG A 378 -16.37 12.42 -6.82
CA ARG A 378 -16.01 13.51 -5.92
C ARG A 378 -15.18 13.00 -4.73
N PRO A 379 -14.28 13.82 -4.17
CA PRO A 379 -13.58 13.48 -2.94
C PRO A 379 -14.56 13.20 -1.79
N PHE A 380 -14.30 12.15 -1.01
CA PHE A 380 -15.10 11.76 0.15
C PHE A 380 -14.27 11.89 1.41
N MET A 381 -14.80 12.61 2.41
CA MET A 381 -14.08 12.96 3.65
C MET A 381 -12.66 13.47 3.39
N PRO A 382 -12.50 14.53 2.57
CA PRO A 382 -11.18 14.97 2.13
C PRO A 382 -10.30 15.43 3.30
N ASN A 383 -9.01 15.10 3.19
CA ASN A 383 -7.96 15.60 4.07
C ASN A 383 -7.71 17.11 3.84
N ILE A 384 -6.73 17.70 4.54
CA ILE A 384 -6.34 19.11 4.36
C ILE A 384 -5.89 19.47 2.93
N HIS A 385 -5.50 18.49 2.13
CA HIS A 385 -5.14 18.66 0.72
C HIS A 385 -6.34 18.54 -0.23
N GLY A 386 -7.55 18.32 0.29
CA GLY A 386 -8.75 18.10 -0.50
C GLY A 386 -8.86 16.67 -1.02
N ILE A 387 -8.15 15.69 -0.46
CA ILE A 387 -8.02 14.36 -1.06
C ILE A 387 -8.68 13.29 -0.18
N SER A 388 -9.44 12.38 -0.79
CA SER A 388 -10.01 11.21 -0.09
C SER A 388 -8.90 10.36 0.54
N PRO A 389 -9.06 9.84 1.77
CA PRO A 389 -8.01 9.08 2.46
C PRO A 389 -7.43 7.92 1.65
N ASN A 390 -8.27 7.07 1.04
CA ASN A 390 -7.82 5.96 0.20
C ASN A 390 -7.05 6.44 -1.04
N HIS A 391 -7.56 7.46 -1.75
CA HIS A 391 -6.88 8.01 -2.92
C HIS A 391 -5.50 8.58 -2.54
N TYR A 392 -5.39 9.22 -1.38
CA TYR A 392 -4.13 9.74 -0.88
C TYR A 392 -3.13 8.61 -0.59
N ILE A 393 -3.53 7.57 0.14
CA ILE A 393 -2.67 6.40 0.40
C ILE A 393 -2.22 5.73 -0.90
N GLN A 394 -3.11 5.62 -1.88
CA GLN A 394 -2.78 5.07 -3.21
C GLN A 394 -1.60 5.82 -3.85
N THR A 395 -1.61 7.16 -3.83
CA THR A 395 -0.48 7.95 -4.35
C THR A 395 0.82 7.76 -3.57
N LEU A 396 0.75 7.61 -2.24
CA LEU A 396 1.93 7.37 -1.41
C LEU A 396 2.59 6.02 -1.72
N LEU A 397 1.79 5.00 -2.05
CA LEU A 397 2.27 3.68 -2.43
C LEU A 397 2.82 3.66 -3.86
N TYR A 398 2.22 4.41 -4.79
CA TYR A 398 2.81 4.59 -6.12
C TYR A 398 4.15 5.35 -6.07
N ASP A 399 4.29 6.34 -5.18
CA ASP A 399 5.59 6.98 -4.91
C ASP A 399 6.65 5.94 -4.49
N LEU A 400 6.29 4.95 -3.64
CA LEU A 400 7.20 3.85 -3.30
C LEU A 400 7.58 3.01 -4.52
N LEU A 401 6.62 2.62 -5.37
CA LEU A 401 6.89 1.82 -6.59
C LEU A 401 7.84 2.54 -7.55
N VAL A 402 7.56 3.82 -7.85
CA VAL A 402 8.38 4.64 -8.75
C VAL A 402 9.79 4.83 -8.17
N ARG A 403 9.93 5.07 -6.87
CA ARG A 403 11.24 5.16 -6.20
C ARG A 403 12.00 3.84 -6.19
N SER A 404 11.33 2.69 -6.12
CA SER A 404 12.02 1.40 -6.22
C SER A 404 12.53 1.13 -7.64
N ALA A 405 11.78 1.51 -8.67
CA ALA A 405 12.20 1.30 -10.05
C ALA A 405 13.31 2.26 -10.47
N PHE A 406 13.16 3.57 -10.20
CA PHE A 406 14.07 4.62 -10.71
C PHE A 406 15.05 5.17 -9.66
N GLY A 407 15.07 4.59 -8.46
CA GLY A 407 16.01 4.92 -7.39
C GLY A 407 15.50 5.96 -6.37
N ARG A 408 15.95 5.83 -5.12
CA ARG A 408 15.44 6.58 -3.95
C ARG A 408 15.57 8.11 -4.04
N LYS A 409 16.54 8.60 -4.80
CA LYS A 409 16.81 10.04 -4.96
C LYS A 409 15.87 10.73 -5.97
N SER A 410 14.96 9.99 -6.61
CA SER A 410 14.00 10.57 -7.54
C SER A 410 13.12 11.62 -6.85
N ASN A 411 13.06 12.82 -7.40
CA ASN A 411 12.10 13.84 -6.99
C ASN A 411 10.74 13.51 -7.65
N VAL A 412 9.83 12.89 -6.88
CA VAL A 412 8.51 12.45 -7.38
C VAL A 412 7.43 13.38 -6.83
N GLY A 413 6.80 14.16 -7.70
CA GLY A 413 5.59 14.91 -7.36
C GLY A 413 4.34 14.05 -7.53
N SER A 414 3.55 13.85 -6.48
CA SER A 414 2.33 13.05 -6.57
C SER A 414 1.09 13.93 -6.64
N TYR A 415 0.16 13.60 -7.53
CA TYR A 415 -1.06 14.36 -7.77
C TYR A 415 -2.27 13.44 -7.96
N ILE A 416 -3.45 13.96 -7.61
CA ILE A 416 -4.73 13.34 -7.91
C ILE A 416 -5.55 14.29 -8.77
N LEU A 417 -5.97 13.80 -9.93
CA LEU A 417 -6.85 14.50 -10.86
C LEU A 417 -8.29 14.06 -10.64
N TYR A 418 -9.08 14.88 -9.96
CA TYR A 418 -10.52 14.68 -9.82
C TYR A 418 -11.24 15.26 -11.04
N SER A 419 -11.41 14.46 -12.09
CA SER A 419 -12.01 14.92 -13.35
C SER A 419 -13.47 15.35 -13.22
N GLY A 420 -14.16 14.98 -12.13
CA GLY A 420 -15.52 15.43 -11.80
C GLY A 420 -15.61 16.81 -11.16
N GLU A 421 -14.49 17.37 -10.70
CA GLU A 421 -14.42 18.64 -9.99
C GLU A 421 -14.12 19.78 -10.97
N THR A 422 -14.75 20.94 -10.77
CA THR A 422 -14.51 22.15 -11.59
C THR A 422 -13.41 23.01 -11.01
N GLU A 423 -13.39 23.15 -9.69
CA GLU A 423 -12.39 23.95 -8.97
C GLU A 423 -11.27 23.06 -8.47
N ARG A 424 -10.03 23.46 -8.76
CA ARG A 424 -8.81 22.74 -8.35
C ARG A 424 -8.93 21.21 -8.58
N PRO A 425 -9.16 20.77 -9.84
CA PRO A 425 -9.31 19.36 -10.16
C PRO A 425 -8.02 18.56 -9.93
N LEU A 426 -6.85 19.16 -10.19
CA LEU A 426 -5.54 18.57 -9.90
C LEU A 426 -5.09 18.99 -8.49
N ARG A 427 -4.84 18.00 -7.62
CA ARG A 427 -4.50 18.22 -6.20
C ARG A 427 -3.17 17.55 -5.88
N PHE A 428 -2.23 18.33 -5.37
CA PHE A 428 -0.94 17.80 -4.91
C PHE A 428 -1.12 16.94 -3.65
N ALA A 429 -0.51 15.76 -3.66
CA ALA A 429 -0.49 14.79 -2.58
C ALA A 429 0.93 14.73 -2.01
N PRO A 430 1.24 15.46 -0.91
CA PRO A 430 2.58 15.46 -0.34
C PRO A 430 2.95 14.09 0.24
N THR A 431 4.21 13.68 0.15
CA THR A 431 4.66 12.41 0.72
C THR A 431 4.82 12.51 2.24
N ILE A 432 4.19 11.59 2.98
CA ILE A 432 4.33 11.47 4.44
C ILE A 432 4.84 10.07 4.77
N LYS A 433 6.09 9.97 5.22
CA LYS A 433 6.75 8.68 5.52
C LYS A 433 5.98 7.83 6.54
N ALA A 434 5.49 8.44 7.62
CA ALA A 434 4.72 7.74 8.64
C ALA A 434 3.49 7.03 8.04
N GLN A 435 2.85 7.61 7.03
CA GLN A 435 1.71 6.99 6.35
C GLN A 435 2.11 5.97 5.29
N GLN A 436 3.27 6.12 4.65
CA GLN A 436 3.83 5.04 3.82
C GLN A 436 4.09 3.79 4.66
N TYR A 437 4.73 3.94 5.82
CA TYR A 437 4.98 2.82 6.72
C TYR A 437 3.70 2.23 7.31
N GLU A 438 2.71 3.06 7.63
CA GLU A 438 1.39 2.58 8.03
C GLU A 438 0.70 1.79 6.92
N ALA A 439 0.79 2.24 5.67
CA ALA A 439 0.26 1.51 4.53
C ALA A 439 0.98 0.16 4.32
N LEU A 440 2.31 0.10 4.51
CA LEU A 440 3.06 -1.17 4.50
C LEU A 440 2.66 -2.11 5.66
N GLN A 441 2.39 -1.55 6.83
CA GLN A 441 1.87 -2.31 7.97
C GLN A 441 0.50 -2.93 7.61
N ILE A 442 -0.41 -2.15 7.01
CA ILE A 442 -1.71 -2.64 6.54
C ILE A 442 -1.53 -3.71 5.45
N ARG A 443 -0.58 -3.52 4.52
CA ARG A 443 -0.22 -4.53 3.51
C ARG A 443 0.19 -5.85 4.17
N ASN A 444 0.98 -5.82 5.25
CA ASN A 444 1.31 -7.04 6.00
C ASN A 444 0.07 -7.71 6.60
N GLN A 445 -0.93 -6.94 7.04
CA GLN A 445 -2.21 -7.51 7.50
C GLN A 445 -2.97 -8.19 6.36
N LEU A 446 -2.94 -7.64 5.14
CA LEU A 446 -3.58 -8.26 3.97
C LEU A 446 -2.93 -9.59 3.62
N VAL A 447 -1.59 -9.65 3.63
CA VAL A 447 -0.85 -10.91 3.47
C VAL A 447 -1.24 -11.92 4.54
N ALA A 448 -1.33 -11.51 5.81
CA ALA A 448 -1.76 -12.42 6.86
C ALA A 448 -3.20 -12.95 6.67
N ILE A 449 -4.10 -12.16 6.08
CA ILE A 449 -5.45 -12.64 5.72
C ILE A 449 -5.37 -13.75 4.66
N GLU A 450 -4.47 -13.64 3.67
CA GLU A 450 -4.25 -14.70 2.67
C GLU A 450 -3.74 -15.99 3.33
N TYR A 451 -2.78 -15.88 4.26
CA TYR A 451 -2.28 -17.03 5.01
C TYR A 451 -3.35 -17.68 5.88
N LEU A 452 -4.17 -16.88 6.58
CA LEU A 452 -5.30 -17.40 7.37
C LEU A 452 -6.31 -18.16 6.51
N LEU A 453 -6.57 -17.70 5.28
CA LEU A 453 -7.39 -18.43 4.33
C LEU A 453 -6.73 -19.74 3.89
N ALA A 454 -5.45 -19.68 3.50
CA ALA A 454 -4.70 -20.85 3.01
C ALA A 454 -4.57 -21.97 4.06
N GLN A 455 -4.59 -21.61 5.35
CA GLN A 455 -4.57 -22.55 6.49
C GLN A 455 -5.88 -23.29 6.72
N LEU A 456 -7.00 -22.89 6.11
CA LEU A 456 -8.28 -23.60 6.31
C LEU A 456 -8.20 -25.04 5.80
N GLY A 457 -8.47 -26.00 6.69
CA GLY A 457 -8.47 -27.41 6.35
C GLY A 457 -7.08 -28.02 6.19
N THR A 458 -6.04 -27.38 6.76
CA THR A 458 -4.71 -27.98 6.91
C THR A 458 -4.59 -28.66 8.29
N ASP A 459 -3.58 -29.53 8.45
CA ASP A 459 -3.19 -30.14 9.73
C ASP A 459 -4.25 -31.00 10.45
N GLY A 460 -5.32 -31.42 9.76
CA GLY A 460 -6.34 -32.32 10.32
C GLY A 460 -7.17 -31.72 11.47
N LYS A 461 -7.17 -30.39 11.63
CA LYS A 461 -7.97 -29.66 12.63
C LYS A 461 -9.47 -29.68 12.28
N ASP A 462 -10.30 -29.28 13.23
CA ASP A 462 -11.75 -29.11 13.02
C ASP A 462 -12.01 -27.95 12.05
N LEU A 463 -12.20 -28.30 10.77
CA LEU A 463 -12.45 -27.36 9.68
C LEU A 463 -13.65 -26.46 9.94
N LEU A 464 -14.72 -26.95 10.57
CA LEU A 464 -15.90 -26.13 10.85
C LEU A 464 -15.52 -25.01 11.84
N ALA A 465 -14.84 -25.38 12.92
CA ALA A 465 -14.39 -24.41 13.93
C ALA A 465 -13.42 -23.38 13.36
N GLU A 466 -12.49 -23.79 12.49
CA GLU A 466 -11.57 -22.87 11.80
C GLU A 466 -12.31 -21.90 10.88
N THR A 467 -13.24 -22.43 10.09
CA THR A 467 -14.05 -21.67 9.14
C THR A 467 -14.91 -20.63 9.87
N ASP A 468 -15.61 -21.03 10.93
CA ASP A 468 -16.41 -20.12 11.75
C ASP A 468 -15.55 -19.10 12.50
N ARG A 469 -14.34 -19.46 12.92
CA ARG A 469 -13.39 -18.53 13.53
C ARG A 469 -12.94 -17.45 12.54
N LEU A 470 -12.66 -17.81 11.29
CA LEU A 470 -12.21 -16.88 10.26
C LEU A 470 -13.36 -16.01 9.75
N PHE A 471 -14.41 -16.61 9.20
CA PHE A 471 -15.52 -15.85 8.61
C PHE A 471 -16.41 -15.19 9.65
N GLY A 472 -16.43 -15.68 10.90
CA GLY A 472 -17.04 -14.98 12.03
C GLY A 472 -16.36 -13.64 12.39
N ARG A 473 -15.17 -13.35 11.82
CA ARG A 473 -14.58 -12.00 11.87
C ARG A 473 -15.38 -11.00 11.04
N LEU A 474 -16.11 -11.43 10.02
CA LEU A 474 -16.96 -10.61 9.14
C LEU A 474 -18.38 -10.39 9.72
N HIS A 475 -18.49 -10.27 11.05
CA HIS A 475 -19.76 -9.97 11.70
C HIS A 475 -19.98 -8.44 11.79
N PRO A 476 -21.13 -7.89 11.37
CA PRO A 476 -21.41 -6.44 11.38
C PRO A 476 -21.18 -5.74 12.73
N ALA A 477 -21.55 -6.38 13.85
CA ALA A 477 -21.33 -5.84 15.20
C ALA A 477 -19.85 -5.60 15.56
N ARG A 478 -18.89 -6.23 14.87
CA ARG A 478 -17.46 -5.97 15.06
C ARG A 478 -17.00 -4.67 14.40
N PHE A 479 -17.82 -4.08 13.53
CA PHE A 479 -17.49 -2.89 12.76
C PHE A 479 -18.61 -1.83 12.82
N PRO A 480 -18.95 -1.32 14.02
CA PRO A 480 -20.02 -0.33 14.20
C PRO A 480 -19.78 1.00 13.46
N GLN A 481 -18.52 1.27 13.09
CA GLN A 481 -18.10 2.46 12.34
C GLN A 481 -18.42 2.40 10.84
N LEU A 482 -18.67 1.21 10.27
CA LEU A 482 -18.94 1.06 8.84
C LEU A 482 -20.32 1.63 8.49
N LYS A 483 -20.41 2.29 7.33
CA LYS A 483 -21.63 2.93 6.82
C LYS A 483 -21.76 2.71 5.32
N GLY A 484 -22.95 2.99 4.78
CA GLY A 484 -23.20 2.97 3.33
C GLY A 484 -22.94 1.61 2.68
N PHE A 485 -22.29 1.63 1.52
CA PHE A 485 -21.98 0.43 0.72
C PHE A 485 -21.19 -0.61 1.51
N SER A 486 -20.11 -0.22 2.22
CA SER A 486 -19.31 -1.16 3.01
C SER A 486 -20.11 -1.93 4.06
N LEU A 487 -21.07 -1.27 4.74
CA LEU A 487 -21.93 -1.93 5.72
C LEU A 487 -22.96 -2.86 5.06
N ARG A 488 -23.56 -2.42 3.95
CA ARG A 488 -24.51 -3.23 3.18
C ARG A 488 -23.86 -4.52 2.71
N ASP A 489 -22.68 -4.39 2.11
CA ASP A 489 -21.91 -5.50 1.55
C ASP A 489 -21.48 -6.50 2.65
N LEU A 490 -21.06 -6.00 3.81
CA LEU A 490 -20.76 -6.84 4.98
C LEU A 490 -22.01 -7.57 5.50
N LYS A 491 -23.16 -6.89 5.58
CA LYS A 491 -24.42 -7.50 6.01
C LYS A 491 -24.87 -8.58 5.04
N GLN A 492 -24.78 -8.33 3.73
CA GLN A 492 -25.10 -9.32 2.70
C GLN A 492 -24.27 -10.59 2.87
N PHE A 493 -22.95 -10.44 3.03
CA PHE A 493 -22.07 -11.59 3.28
C PHE A 493 -22.47 -12.35 4.55
N TYR A 494 -22.65 -11.62 5.65
CA TYR A 494 -22.99 -12.21 6.94
C TYR A 494 -24.33 -12.97 6.92
N GLU A 495 -25.36 -12.39 6.28
CA GLU A 495 -26.68 -13.01 6.15
C GLU A 495 -26.63 -14.31 5.34
N VAL A 496 -25.85 -14.35 4.26
CA VAL A 496 -25.64 -15.56 3.46
C VAL A 496 -24.88 -16.61 4.26
N TYR A 497 -23.72 -16.25 4.82
CA TYR A 497 -22.86 -17.18 5.54
C TYR A 497 -23.57 -17.76 6.79
N SER A 498 -24.34 -16.95 7.51
CA SER A 498 -25.04 -17.40 8.73
C SER A 498 -26.16 -18.40 8.47
N ARG A 499 -26.76 -18.42 7.27
CA ARG A 499 -27.79 -19.39 6.88
C ARG A 499 -27.23 -20.76 6.50
N LEU A 500 -25.96 -20.83 6.10
CA LEU A 500 -25.32 -22.10 5.77
C LEU A 500 -25.34 -23.04 6.98
N SER A 501 -25.71 -24.30 6.73
CA SER A 501 -25.60 -25.39 7.70
C SER A 501 -24.13 -25.65 8.06
N PRO A 502 -23.85 -26.34 9.19
CA PRO A 502 -22.49 -26.72 9.56
C PRO A 502 -21.71 -27.45 8.45
N ARG A 503 -22.40 -28.30 7.68
CA ARG A 503 -21.78 -29.02 6.55
C ARG A 503 -21.44 -28.07 5.40
N GLU A 504 -22.33 -27.15 5.06
CA GLU A 504 -22.09 -26.17 4.00
C GLU A 504 -21.02 -25.16 4.38
N ARG A 505 -20.93 -24.75 5.65
CA ARG A 505 -19.81 -23.94 6.13
C ARG A 505 -18.50 -24.70 6.03
N SER A 506 -18.47 -25.97 6.40
CA SER A 506 -17.28 -26.81 6.20
C SER A 506 -16.88 -26.88 4.72
N TYR A 507 -17.85 -27.08 3.81
CA TYR A 507 -17.60 -27.04 2.37
C TYR A 507 -17.06 -25.68 1.91
N PHE A 508 -17.67 -24.59 2.35
CA PHE A 508 -17.25 -23.22 2.04
C PHE A 508 -15.80 -22.97 2.49
N GLY A 509 -15.47 -23.37 3.72
CA GLY A 509 -14.11 -23.28 4.26
C GLY A 509 -13.09 -24.12 3.50
N ALA A 510 -13.42 -25.37 3.18
CA ALA A 510 -12.55 -26.25 2.40
C ALA A 510 -12.19 -25.64 1.04
N PHE A 511 -13.19 -25.18 0.29
CA PHE A 511 -12.97 -24.61 -1.05
C PHE A 511 -12.31 -23.24 -0.98
N ALA A 512 -12.67 -22.39 -0.02
CA ALA A 512 -11.97 -21.12 0.20
C ALA A 512 -10.48 -21.34 0.51
N GLY A 513 -10.16 -22.31 1.37
CA GLY A 513 -8.78 -22.67 1.68
C GLY A 513 -8.04 -23.27 0.49
N PHE A 514 -8.69 -24.13 -0.30
CA PHE A 514 -8.11 -24.69 -1.52
C PHE A 514 -7.76 -23.60 -2.53
N ILE A 515 -8.70 -22.69 -2.82
CA ILE A 515 -8.45 -21.56 -3.74
C ILE A 515 -7.29 -20.70 -3.21
N ALA A 516 -7.23 -20.44 -1.90
CA ALA A 516 -6.17 -19.64 -1.29
C ALA A 516 -4.79 -20.29 -1.41
N ARG A 517 -4.69 -21.61 -1.21
CA ARG A 517 -3.43 -22.35 -1.40
C ARG A 517 -2.98 -22.33 -2.86
N GLU A 518 -3.87 -22.60 -3.81
CA GLU A 518 -3.54 -22.51 -5.23
C GLU A 518 -3.10 -21.10 -5.63
N HIS A 519 -3.76 -20.07 -5.08
CA HIS A 519 -3.38 -18.68 -5.36
C HIS A 519 -2.01 -18.34 -4.76
N LEU A 520 -1.73 -18.80 -3.54
CA LEU A 520 -0.43 -18.60 -2.89
C LEU A 520 0.69 -19.31 -3.66
N LEU A 521 0.48 -20.58 -4.03
CA LEU A 521 1.41 -21.35 -4.86
C LEU A 521 1.68 -20.67 -6.20
N ALA A 522 0.64 -20.14 -6.85
CA ALA A 522 0.81 -19.40 -8.09
C ALA A 522 1.64 -18.12 -7.88
N LYS A 523 1.51 -17.44 -6.74
CA LYS A 523 2.21 -16.16 -6.48
C LYS A 523 3.66 -16.33 -6.06
N THR A 524 3.90 -17.18 -5.08
CA THR A 524 5.20 -17.30 -4.39
C THR A 524 5.79 -18.69 -4.49
N GLY A 525 5.04 -19.65 -5.03
CA GLY A 525 5.54 -21.01 -5.15
C GLY A 525 5.48 -21.85 -3.89
N VAL A 526 6.22 -22.96 -3.90
CA VAL A 526 6.39 -23.86 -2.75
C VAL A 526 7.65 -23.42 -1.99
N GLN A 527 7.50 -23.05 -0.71
CA GLN A 527 8.64 -22.70 0.13
C GLN A 527 9.61 -23.89 0.24
N GLY A 528 10.88 -23.65 -0.11
CA GLY A 528 11.96 -24.65 -0.02
C GLY A 528 12.19 -25.46 -1.31
N GLU A 529 11.37 -25.29 -2.34
CA GLU A 529 11.64 -25.85 -3.67
C GLU A 529 12.07 -24.74 -4.64
N GLU A 530 13.39 -24.64 -4.89
CA GLU A 530 14.00 -23.58 -5.72
C GLU A 530 13.47 -23.54 -7.17
N GLN A 531 12.76 -24.57 -7.63
CA GLN A 531 12.26 -24.67 -9.01
C GLN A 531 10.78 -24.31 -9.19
N LEU A 532 10.07 -23.99 -8.10
CA LEU A 532 8.63 -23.71 -8.14
C LEU A 532 8.32 -22.41 -7.40
N ASN A 533 8.77 -21.25 -7.90
CA ASN A 533 8.58 -19.94 -7.26
C ASN A 533 7.34 -19.15 -7.73
N GLY A 534 6.49 -19.73 -8.58
CA GLY A 534 5.30 -19.05 -9.12
C GLY A 534 5.67 -17.73 -9.83
N LEU A 535 4.84 -16.69 -9.67
CA LEU A 535 5.11 -15.35 -10.21
C LEU A 535 6.40 -14.73 -9.64
N ALA A 536 6.75 -15.02 -8.39
CA ALA A 536 7.98 -14.52 -7.79
C ALA A 536 9.25 -15.04 -8.45
N GLY A 537 9.16 -16.15 -9.19
CA GLY A 537 10.23 -16.65 -10.06
C GLY A 537 10.77 -15.58 -11.02
N LEU A 538 9.93 -14.59 -11.40
CA LEU A 538 10.37 -13.42 -12.17
C LEU A 538 11.62 -12.74 -11.59
N TRP A 539 11.78 -12.64 -10.27
CA TRP A 539 12.94 -12.00 -9.64
C TRP A 539 13.72 -12.88 -8.67
N LEU A 540 13.20 -14.05 -8.31
CA LEU A 540 13.90 -15.01 -7.46
C LEU A 540 14.77 -15.97 -8.25
N ASP A 541 14.30 -16.46 -9.40
CA ASP A 541 15.03 -17.48 -10.16
C ASP A 541 16.20 -16.84 -10.91
N HIS A 542 17.34 -17.53 -10.94
CA HIS A 542 18.48 -17.06 -11.68
C HIS A 542 18.17 -17.09 -13.20
N PRO A 543 18.59 -16.07 -13.98
CA PRO A 543 18.35 -16.03 -15.42
C PRO A 543 18.72 -17.31 -16.18
N GLN A 544 19.81 -17.98 -15.78
CA GLN A 544 20.26 -19.22 -16.42
C GLN A 544 19.32 -20.40 -16.16
N ASP A 545 18.74 -20.49 -14.96
CA ASP A 545 17.83 -21.58 -14.60
C ASP A 545 16.52 -21.45 -15.39
N LYS A 546 16.01 -20.22 -15.53
CA LYS A 546 14.84 -19.92 -16.37
C LYS A 546 15.07 -20.30 -17.83
N GLU A 547 16.26 -20.04 -18.35
CA GLU A 547 16.64 -20.37 -19.72
C GLU A 547 16.69 -21.89 -19.91
N GLN A 548 17.27 -22.64 -18.95
CA GLN A 548 17.30 -24.10 -18.95
C GLN A 548 15.90 -24.72 -18.85
N ASN A 549 15.00 -24.07 -18.11
CA ASN A 549 13.61 -24.50 -17.94
C ASN A 549 12.67 -23.98 -19.06
N TYR A 550 13.21 -23.30 -20.07
CA TYR A 550 12.47 -22.74 -21.21
C TYR A 550 11.37 -21.72 -20.81
N GLN A 551 11.52 -21.06 -19.65
CA GLN A 551 10.52 -20.14 -19.06
C GLN A 551 10.72 -18.68 -19.47
N ARG A 552 11.78 -18.38 -20.22
CA ARG A 552 12.15 -17.04 -20.66
C ARG A 552 12.51 -17.03 -22.14
N LEU A 553 12.06 -15.99 -22.83
CA LEU A 553 12.60 -15.59 -24.12
C LEU A 553 13.48 -14.36 -23.90
N ALA A 554 14.79 -14.60 -23.82
CA ALA A 554 15.77 -13.56 -23.49
C ALA A 554 16.30 -12.83 -24.73
N GLU A 555 16.79 -11.62 -24.52
CA GLU A 555 17.53 -10.82 -25.51
C GLU A 555 16.79 -10.61 -26.84
N LEU A 556 15.46 -10.50 -26.77
CA LEU A 556 14.61 -10.19 -27.90
C LEU A 556 14.92 -8.78 -28.43
N LYS A 557 15.09 -8.66 -29.75
CA LYS A 557 15.33 -7.36 -30.42
C LYS A 557 14.07 -6.87 -31.09
N LEU A 558 13.63 -5.66 -30.77
CA LEU A 558 12.45 -5.07 -31.39
C LEU A 558 12.70 -4.79 -32.88
N ALA A 559 11.83 -5.31 -33.75
CA ALA A 559 11.87 -5.08 -35.20
C ALA A 559 10.72 -4.22 -35.69
N VAL A 560 9.49 -4.42 -35.16
CA VAL A 560 8.34 -3.61 -35.52
C VAL A 560 7.67 -3.08 -34.27
N ASN A 561 7.51 -1.75 -34.20
CA ASN A 561 6.81 -1.08 -33.12
C ASN A 561 5.49 -0.49 -33.62
N GLN A 562 4.37 -1.10 -33.23
CA GLN A 562 3.01 -0.58 -33.42
C GLN A 562 2.34 -0.31 -32.08
N SER A 563 3.11 0.02 -31.03
CA SER A 563 2.57 0.23 -29.68
C SER A 563 1.54 1.36 -29.59
N GLN A 564 1.61 2.32 -30.50
CA GLN A 564 0.70 3.47 -30.62
C GLN A 564 -0.57 3.17 -31.41
N GLU A 565 -0.72 1.98 -32.01
CA GLU A 565 -1.90 1.63 -32.80
C GLU A 565 -3.07 1.17 -31.92
N LYS A 566 -4.30 1.19 -32.47
CA LYS A 566 -5.51 0.70 -31.77
C LYS A 566 -5.38 -0.76 -31.34
N ILE A 567 -4.65 -1.56 -32.12
CA ILE A 567 -4.21 -2.90 -31.74
C ILE A 567 -2.69 -2.80 -31.52
N PRO A 568 -2.23 -2.62 -30.27
CA PRO A 568 -0.84 -2.29 -29.99
C PRO A 568 0.05 -3.54 -30.10
N LEU A 569 0.61 -3.76 -31.28
CA LEU A 569 1.47 -4.91 -31.59
C LEU A 569 2.95 -4.55 -31.52
N LEU A 570 3.76 -5.50 -31.05
CA LEU A 570 5.22 -5.44 -31.13
C LEU A 570 5.72 -6.75 -31.74
N ILE A 571 6.64 -6.66 -32.70
CA ILE A 571 7.30 -7.82 -33.30
C ILE A 571 8.76 -7.79 -32.90
N PHE A 572 9.19 -8.85 -32.23
CA PHE A 572 10.56 -9.05 -31.79
C PHE A 572 11.23 -10.16 -32.59
N LEU A 573 12.49 -9.95 -32.95
CA LEU A 573 13.36 -10.97 -33.52
C LEU A 573 14.08 -11.70 -32.40
N ARG A 574 14.08 -13.03 -32.47
CA ARG A 574 14.95 -13.87 -31.68
C ARG A 574 16.39 -13.62 -32.12
N GLN A 575 17.30 -13.50 -31.15
CA GLN A 575 18.73 -13.36 -31.41
C GLN A 575 19.41 -14.72 -31.25
N ALA A 576 20.69 -14.81 -31.62
CA ALA A 576 21.47 -16.04 -31.42
C ALA A 576 21.54 -16.47 -29.94
N ALA A 577 21.42 -15.52 -29.02
CA ALA A 577 21.37 -15.76 -27.57
C ALA A 577 19.98 -16.12 -27.04
N THR A 578 18.91 -15.96 -27.84
CA THR A 578 17.56 -16.36 -27.44
C THR A 578 17.42 -17.87 -27.56
N ASN A 579 16.95 -18.56 -26.51
CA ASN A 579 16.69 -19.99 -26.61
C ASN A 579 15.83 -20.35 -27.84
N PRO A 580 16.28 -21.28 -28.70
CA PRO A 580 15.43 -21.80 -29.77
C PRO A 580 14.21 -22.56 -29.20
N LEU A 581 14.36 -23.18 -28.02
CA LEU A 581 13.29 -23.88 -27.31
C LEU A 581 12.67 -22.95 -26.27
N ALA A 582 11.35 -22.84 -26.28
CA ALA A 582 10.66 -21.99 -25.33
C ALA A 582 9.30 -22.61 -24.99
N ASN A 583 8.96 -22.68 -23.71
CA ASN A 583 7.67 -23.16 -23.23
C ASN A 583 6.60 -22.06 -23.35
N PHE A 584 6.37 -21.58 -24.57
CA PHE A 584 5.41 -20.52 -24.88
C PHE A 584 4.54 -20.93 -26.06
N ARG A 585 3.27 -20.55 -26.02
CA ARG A 585 2.28 -20.76 -27.08
C ARG A 585 1.51 -19.48 -27.38
N VAL A 586 0.90 -19.45 -28.56
CA VAL A 586 -0.06 -18.41 -28.92
C VAL A 586 -1.20 -18.40 -27.90
N GLY A 587 -1.52 -17.22 -27.39
CA GLY A 587 -2.52 -17.01 -26.34
C GLY A 587 -1.94 -16.92 -24.92
N ASP A 588 -0.68 -17.29 -24.71
CA ASP A 588 -0.06 -17.12 -23.39
C ASP A 588 0.05 -15.65 -23.00
N ILE A 589 -0.07 -15.43 -21.69
CA ILE A 589 -0.04 -14.11 -21.07
C ILE A 589 1.35 -13.92 -20.47
N CYS A 590 1.98 -12.81 -20.81
CA CYS A 590 3.38 -12.59 -20.48
C CYS A 590 3.61 -11.17 -19.93
N VAL A 591 4.77 -11.01 -19.31
CA VAL A 591 5.35 -9.72 -18.93
C VAL A 591 6.56 -9.47 -19.83
N LEU A 592 6.52 -8.34 -20.55
CA LEU A 592 7.65 -7.81 -21.31
C LEU A 592 8.37 -6.76 -20.47
N PHE A 593 9.70 -6.85 -20.38
CA PHE A 593 10.53 -5.86 -19.67
C PHE A 593 11.94 -5.76 -20.28
N PRO A 594 12.66 -4.65 -20.05
CA PRO A 594 14.01 -4.47 -20.59
C PRO A 594 14.99 -5.52 -20.10
N ASN A 595 15.93 -5.91 -20.95
CA ASN A 595 17.03 -6.77 -20.55
C ASN A 595 18.12 -5.98 -19.83
N THR A 596 18.38 -6.32 -18.57
CA THR A 596 19.42 -5.70 -17.74
C THR A 596 20.51 -6.71 -17.38
N PRO A 597 21.77 -6.26 -17.16
CA PRO A 597 22.89 -7.17 -16.84
C PRO A 597 22.68 -8.02 -15.58
N ASP A 598 21.92 -7.50 -14.60
CA ASP A 598 21.58 -8.22 -13.37
C ASP A 598 20.37 -9.17 -13.52
N GLY A 599 19.73 -9.18 -14.70
CA GLY A 599 18.53 -9.97 -14.97
C GLY A 599 17.27 -9.47 -14.26
N ARG A 600 17.32 -8.32 -13.56
CA ARG A 600 16.21 -7.80 -12.72
C ARG A 600 15.48 -6.61 -13.35
N GLY A 601 15.43 -6.55 -14.68
CA GLY A 601 14.79 -5.47 -15.43
C GLY A 601 13.33 -5.22 -15.03
N MET A 602 12.60 -6.27 -14.63
CA MET A 602 11.21 -6.18 -14.18
C MET A 602 11.00 -5.40 -12.86
N LEU A 603 12.06 -5.25 -12.05
CA LEU A 603 12.03 -4.50 -10.79
C LEU A 603 12.62 -3.10 -10.89
N SER A 604 13.38 -2.82 -11.95
CA SER A 604 14.07 -1.55 -12.19
C SER A 604 13.42 -0.69 -13.29
N HIS A 605 12.38 -1.20 -13.95
CA HIS A 605 11.71 -0.52 -15.06
C HIS A 605 10.19 -0.72 -14.99
N GLN A 606 9.47 0.01 -15.85
CA GLN A 606 8.09 -0.31 -16.17
C GLN A 606 8.02 -1.70 -16.82
N VAL A 607 6.99 -2.47 -16.44
CA VAL A 607 6.66 -3.74 -17.08
C VAL A 607 5.44 -3.60 -17.98
N PHE A 608 5.41 -4.37 -19.07
CA PHE A 608 4.28 -4.39 -20.00
C PHE A 608 3.60 -5.75 -19.96
N LYS A 609 2.34 -5.78 -19.52
CA LYS A 609 1.53 -6.98 -19.63
C LYS A 609 1.06 -7.15 -21.07
N CYS A 610 1.23 -8.34 -21.62
CA CYS A 610 0.94 -8.62 -23.03
C CYS A 610 0.43 -10.06 -23.24
N THR A 611 0.04 -10.37 -24.47
CA THR A 611 -0.35 -11.70 -24.92
C THR A 611 0.40 -12.05 -26.21
N ILE A 612 0.91 -13.27 -26.33
CA ILE A 612 1.54 -13.74 -27.56
C ILE A 612 0.46 -13.99 -28.61
N THR A 613 0.57 -13.35 -29.77
CA THR A 613 -0.36 -13.51 -30.89
C THR A 613 0.20 -14.35 -32.04
N ALA A 614 1.53 -14.39 -32.17
CA ALA A 614 2.23 -15.28 -33.08
C ALA A 614 3.64 -15.59 -32.55
N LEU A 615 4.14 -16.78 -32.84
CA LEU A 615 5.46 -17.25 -32.41
C LEU A 615 5.99 -18.24 -33.45
N ASP A 616 7.22 -18.03 -33.91
CA ASP A 616 7.95 -18.97 -34.76
C ASP A 616 9.42 -19.04 -34.34
N ALA A 617 10.27 -19.67 -35.17
CA ALA A 617 11.69 -19.86 -34.91
C ALA A 617 12.53 -18.57 -35.04
N GLU A 618 12.01 -17.52 -35.70
CA GLU A 618 12.72 -16.28 -35.96
C GLU A 618 12.16 -15.11 -35.16
N GLN A 619 10.85 -15.10 -34.88
CA GLN A 619 10.17 -13.95 -34.31
C GLN A 619 9.07 -14.31 -33.30
N VAL A 620 8.78 -13.33 -32.45
CA VAL A 620 7.67 -13.34 -31.49
C VAL A 620 6.85 -12.08 -31.70
N THR A 621 5.55 -12.24 -31.97
CA THR A 621 4.61 -11.12 -32.02
C THR A 621 3.77 -11.11 -30.75
N ILE A 622 3.77 -9.98 -30.07
CA ILE A 622 2.94 -9.77 -28.87
C ILE A 622 1.96 -8.63 -29.10
N ARG A 623 0.81 -8.71 -28.41
CA ARG A 623 -0.13 -7.61 -28.25
C ARG A 623 -0.05 -7.09 -26.82
N LEU A 624 0.25 -5.80 -26.66
CA LEU A 624 0.20 -5.13 -25.37
C LEU A 624 -1.25 -5.04 -24.88
N ARG A 625 -1.48 -5.09 -23.56
CA ARG A 625 -2.82 -4.89 -23.00
C ARG A 625 -3.32 -3.45 -23.14
N SER A 626 -2.38 -2.50 -23.20
CA SER A 626 -2.66 -1.08 -23.26
C SER A 626 -1.85 -0.43 -24.39
N GLN A 627 -2.49 0.45 -25.13
CA GLN A 627 -1.85 1.29 -26.14
C GLN A 627 -0.80 2.19 -25.46
N GLN A 628 0.37 2.33 -26.07
CA GLN A 628 1.47 3.13 -25.54
C GLN A 628 1.57 4.43 -26.31
N PHE A 629 1.12 5.52 -25.69
CA PHE A 629 1.21 6.86 -26.26
C PHE A 629 2.67 7.29 -26.51
N ASN A 630 3.55 7.04 -25.55
CA ASN A 630 4.96 7.42 -25.63
C ASN A 630 5.82 6.20 -25.97
N PRO A 631 6.42 6.12 -27.17
CA PRO A 631 7.17 4.94 -27.61
C PRO A 631 8.64 4.98 -27.18
N ARG A 632 9.07 6.03 -26.45
CA ARG A 632 10.48 6.31 -26.18
C ARG A 632 11.21 5.16 -25.49
N ILE A 633 10.57 4.48 -24.54
CA ILE A 633 11.18 3.32 -23.87
C ILE A 633 11.55 2.19 -24.84
N PHE A 634 10.77 2.00 -25.92
CA PHE A 634 11.06 1.03 -26.98
C PHE A 634 12.19 1.47 -27.92
N GLN A 635 12.58 2.74 -27.87
CA GLN A 635 13.70 3.29 -28.64
C GLN A 635 14.99 3.31 -27.81
N GLU A 636 14.88 3.59 -26.51
CA GLU A 636 16.02 3.66 -25.59
C GLU A 636 16.53 2.27 -25.17
N GLN A 637 15.64 1.28 -25.08
CA GLN A 637 16.00 -0.08 -24.70
C GLN A 637 16.20 -0.96 -25.93
N HIS A 638 17.36 -1.61 -26.02
CA HIS A 638 17.74 -2.37 -27.22
C HIS A 638 17.32 -3.83 -27.18
N LEU A 639 17.31 -4.43 -25.99
CA LEU A 639 17.05 -5.84 -25.77
C LEU A 639 15.96 -6.00 -24.72
N TRP A 640 15.12 -7.01 -24.92
CA TRP A 640 13.92 -7.25 -24.14
C TRP A 640 13.85 -8.70 -23.69
N ASN A 641 13.17 -8.92 -22.57
CA ASN A 641 12.83 -10.26 -22.08
C ASN A 641 11.32 -10.42 -22.05
N LEU A 642 10.87 -11.64 -22.33
CA LEU A 642 9.49 -12.05 -22.19
C LEU A 642 9.43 -13.27 -21.26
N GLU A 643 8.64 -13.18 -20.19
CA GLU A 643 8.40 -14.26 -19.22
C GLU A 643 6.89 -14.40 -18.97
N HIS A 644 6.43 -15.56 -18.50
CA HIS A 644 5.00 -15.78 -18.20
C HIS A 644 4.49 -14.84 -17.10
N ASP A 645 3.25 -14.37 -17.24
CA ASP A 645 2.52 -13.60 -16.23
C ASP A 645 1.39 -14.45 -15.64
N MET A 646 0.91 -14.05 -14.46
CA MET A 646 -0.27 -14.64 -13.84
C MET A 646 -1.41 -13.61 -13.74
N LEU A 647 -2.65 -14.09 -13.95
CA LEU A 647 -3.85 -13.30 -13.76
C LEU A 647 -4.52 -13.60 -12.41
N ASP A 648 -4.30 -12.75 -11.41
CA ASP A 648 -4.98 -12.79 -10.10
C ASP A 648 -6.52 -12.83 -10.23
N GLY A 649 -7.08 -12.20 -11.29
CA GLY A 649 -8.52 -12.18 -11.55
C GLY A 649 -9.16 -13.55 -11.73
N SER A 650 -8.39 -14.58 -12.14
CA SER A 650 -8.89 -15.95 -12.28
C SER A 650 -9.28 -16.55 -10.92
N PHE A 651 -8.48 -16.33 -9.88
CA PHE A 651 -8.75 -16.80 -8.53
C PHE A 651 -9.96 -16.10 -7.89
N LEU A 652 -10.12 -14.80 -8.14
CA LEU A 652 -11.30 -14.05 -7.67
C LEU A 652 -12.62 -14.60 -8.25
N ALA A 653 -12.61 -15.11 -9.48
CA ALA A 653 -13.79 -15.75 -10.06
C ALA A 653 -14.19 -17.01 -9.28
N HIS A 654 -13.23 -17.79 -8.78
CA HIS A 654 -13.50 -18.97 -7.96
C HIS A 654 -14.14 -18.61 -6.61
N TYR A 655 -13.63 -17.59 -5.90
CA TYR A 655 -14.24 -17.12 -4.65
C TYR A 655 -15.67 -16.59 -4.85
N ARG A 656 -15.89 -15.83 -5.92
CA ARG A 656 -17.22 -15.31 -6.27
C ARG A 656 -18.18 -16.42 -6.67
N GLY A 657 -17.71 -17.42 -7.41
CA GLY A 657 -18.49 -18.62 -7.74
C GLY A 657 -18.90 -19.39 -6.49
N LEU A 658 -17.98 -19.55 -5.53
CA LEU A 658 -18.26 -20.18 -4.24
C LEU A 658 -19.32 -19.40 -3.44
N PHE A 659 -19.24 -18.06 -3.42
CA PHE A 659 -20.23 -17.25 -2.73
C PHE A 659 -21.59 -17.23 -3.45
N ALA A 660 -21.60 -17.22 -4.79
CA ALA A 660 -22.83 -17.34 -5.59
C ALA A 660 -23.53 -18.69 -5.33
N TRP A 661 -22.77 -19.78 -5.20
CA TRP A 661 -23.31 -21.07 -4.74
C TRP A 661 -23.94 -20.96 -3.35
N ALA A 662 -23.24 -20.34 -2.39
CA ALA A 662 -23.76 -20.15 -1.03
C ALA A 662 -25.05 -19.31 -1.00
N GLN A 663 -25.18 -18.32 -1.89
CA GLN A 663 -26.39 -17.51 -2.06
C GLN A 663 -27.58 -18.28 -2.63
N ALA A 664 -27.31 -19.28 -3.47
CA ALA A 664 -28.33 -20.10 -4.11
C ALA A 664 -28.79 -21.27 -3.23
N SER A 665 -28.18 -21.49 -2.05
CA SER A 665 -28.60 -22.57 -1.17
C SER A 665 -30.01 -22.32 -0.62
N PRO A 666 -30.92 -23.33 -0.63
CA PRO A 666 -32.34 -23.18 -0.31
C PRO A 666 -32.67 -22.59 1.07
#